data_AF-A0A9W6BMR6-F1
#
_entry.id   AF-A0A9W6BMR6-F1
#
_cell.length_a   1.000
_cell.length_b   1.000
_cell.length_c   1.000
_cell.angle_alpha   90.00
_cell.angle_beta   90.00
_cell.angle_gamma   90.00
#
_symmetry.space_group_name_H-M   'P 1'
#
loop_
_entity.id
_entity.type
_entity.pdbx_description
1 polymer ?
#
loop_
_entity_poly.entity_id
_entity_poly.type
_entity_poly.pdbx_seq_one_letter_code
_entity_poly.pdbx_strand_id
1 'polypeptide(L)'
;MSSAKLGAVLDENEQEQQTVAIGADANGSSSYEEHVARLKAEAEAQDCANRLRVAQEQLAEYAEQKSVDSQGLVQEAERLKEVLGQLAQQQGSTAADFQQVAQLFNGLLEKITDAATEARAFAAQQASDLATLKRSSGQGDLRGDVDMKRARDDSASTSEAGDEGVAEEDGGEEDSGEPVRGSIASHAAGAASTSFAERARYIPVRLSQDERKLLRLLESALNVSEYTDKVDILTWRSKNQRIHAQIRDLCAILSGLMVATNYKKGQDLIRDRSFADNHEFFQDIFELGRRYKILNPDKMRSEYGKLMYLLMDSSEPAIQELLEFKCVRQLCTVYNFLEERGGLAMLEDPLMHTATAEIVAGERPRHEVQRDIKVKEKAREALSRRYRSARLSEEEILLCIYSISDNNSYLLFNRDPIDRFIHFFHRYFKQDSHEPGYSLAIQGGRDGARLTHNHERQYHYVLQSLTLWREISTEMFKLWYLAESDMLREGNSYRLCDTGQGLNRVQSAPQVGRAMQQILGRVQSRIGSWVGSSVVHLGDHNVPNALMFIDKYTQVPRILNPVVSVLEELPKLYRDPNLRAYIDSTFGGVEQCRKAILVDFCRHAFDGSGADNFFDAGSCIDGRLTSAWNWCSKIEKKPYYHVFKLAGWVGFDGEVKS
;
A
#
# COMPACT_ATOMS: atom_id res chain seq x y z
N MET A 1 39.35 10.35 82.59
CA MET A 1 40.30 9.40 83.17
C MET A 1 39.71 8.00 83.08
N SER A 2 40.58 7.04 82.81
CA SER A 2 40.35 5.65 82.42
C SER A 2 39.84 4.73 83.55
N SER A 3 39.35 3.57 83.10
CA SER A 3 39.45 2.24 83.73
C SER A 3 38.41 1.90 84.81
N ALA A 4 37.41 1.03 84.61
CA ALA A 4 37.33 -0.35 84.11
C ALA A 4 37.35 -1.43 85.23
N LYS A 5 36.62 -2.52 84.95
CA LYS A 5 36.70 -3.88 85.54
C LYS A 5 36.07 -4.07 86.93
N LEU A 6 35.38 -5.17 87.28
CA LEU A 6 35.19 -6.49 86.68
C LEU A 6 34.06 -7.26 87.43
N GLY A 7 33.27 -8.08 86.71
CA GLY A 7 32.74 -9.42 87.08
C GLY A 7 31.70 -9.56 88.22
N ALA A 8 30.80 -10.55 88.29
CA ALA A 8 30.44 -11.75 87.51
C ALA A 8 29.08 -12.26 88.09
N VAL A 9 28.04 -12.56 87.28
CA VAL A 9 27.57 -13.88 86.77
C VAL A 9 26.45 -14.54 87.62
N LEU A 10 25.58 -15.26 86.88
CA LEU A 10 24.42 -16.13 87.17
C LEU A 10 23.08 -15.46 86.80
N ASP A 11 22.24 -15.94 85.87
CA ASP A 11 22.28 -17.13 85.01
C ASP A 11 21.20 -16.99 83.89
N GLU A 12 21.41 -17.71 82.79
CA GLU A 12 20.41 -18.30 81.88
C GLU A 12 19.54 -17.39 80.95
N ASN A 13 20.07 -17.11 79.75
CA ASN A 13 19.54 -17.58 78.45
C ASN A 13 20.41 -17.05 77.28
N GLU A 14 21.27 -17.93 76.75
CA GLU A 14 22.08 -17.75 75.52
C GLU A 14 21.15 -17.62 74.29
N GLN A 15 21.23 -16.59 73.43
CA GLN A 15 22.24 -16.29 72.38
C GLN A 15 22.46 -17.47 71.42
N GLU A 16 22.21 -17.32 70.10
CA GLU A 16 23.18 -16.79 69.12
C GLU A 16 22.44 -16.11 67.94
N GLN A 17 22.63 -14.79 67.75
CA GLN A 17 23.63 -14.15 66.86
C GLN A 17 23.29 -14.16 65.35
N GLN A 18 22.90 -12.96 64.93
CA GLN A 18 22.95 -12.44 63.57
C GLN A 18 24.29 -12.76 62.91
N THR A 19 24.24 -13.65 61.91
CA THR A 19 25.22 -13.68 60.83
C THR A 19 24.70 -12.80 59.71
N VAL A 20 25.50 -11.81 59.32
CA VAL A 20 25.31 -10.97 58.15
C VAL A 20 25.29 -11.85 56.91
N ALA A 21 24.09 -12.12 56.38
CA ALA A 21 23.91 -12.66 55.05
C ALA A 21 23.47 -11.53 54.12
N ILE A 22 24.39 -11.10 53.27
CA ILE A 22 24.11 -10.33 52.07
C ILE A 22 23.23 -11.22 51.18
N GLY A 23 21.92 -11.14 51.38
CA GLY A 23 20.93 -11.74 50.50
C GLY A 23 20.87 -10.88 49.25
N ALA A 24 21.53 -11.35 48.19
CA ALA A 24 21.39 -10.78 46.86
C ALA A 24 19.90 -10.70 46.47
N ASP A 25 19.46 -9.52 46.05
CA ASP A 25 18.19 -9.27 45.39
C ASP A 25 18.14 -10.06 44.07
N ALA A 26 17.85 -11.37 44.15
CA ALA A 26 17.60 -12.24 43.00
C ALA A 26 16.09 -12.29 42.62
N ASN A 27 15.20 -11.74 43.46
CA ASN A 27 13.75 -11.83 43.25
C ASN A 27 13.15 -10.75 42.34
N GLY A 28 13.87 -9.65 42.07
CA GLY A 28 13.39 -8.62 41.13
C GLY A 28 13.42 -9.06 39.66
N SER A 29 14.38 -9.93 39.30
CA SER A 29 14.53 -10.47 37.94
C SER A 29 13.40 -11.43 37.58
N SER A 30 13.07 -12.36 38.49
CA SER A 30 12.04 -13.39 38.28
C SER A 30 10.65 -12.78 38.07
N SER A 31 10.27 -11.76 38.84
CA SER A 31 8.95 -11.13 38.71
C SER A 31 8.81 -10.33 37.41
N TYR A 32 9.87 -9.67 36.96
CA TYR A 32 9.88 -8.97 35.67
C TYR A 32 9.89 -9.94 34.49
N GLU A 33 10.67 -11.02 34.57
CA GLU A 33 10.68 -12.09 33.57
C GLU A 33 9.32 -12.77 33.45
N GLU A 34 8.68 -13.10 34.57
CA GLU A 34 7.31 -13.61 34.60
C GLU A 34 6.32 -12.60 34.02
N HIS A 35 6.47 -11.31 34.33
CA HIS A 35 5.60 -10.26 33.79
C HIS A 35 5.76 -10.11 32.27
N VAL A 36 6.99 -10.08 31.76
CA VAL A 36 7.29 -10.00 30.33
C VAL A 36 6.83 -11.28 29.61
N ALA A 37 7.06 -12.45 30.20
CA ALA A 37 6.58 -13.72 29.65
C ALA A 37 5.04 -13.77 29.61
N ARG A 38 4.36 -13.25 30.65
CA ARG A 38 2.91 -13.13 30.69
C ARG A 38 2.39 -12.17 29.62
N LEU A 39 2.99 -10.99 29.48
CA LEU A 39 2.63 -10.03 28.43
C LEU A 39 2.85 -10.60 27.02
N LYS A 40 3.93 -11.38 26.83
CA LYS A 40 4.20 -12.08 25.58
C LYS A 40 3.14 -13.15 25.30
N ALA A 41 2.83 -13.99 26.28
CA ALA A 41 1.81 -15.02 26.16
C ALA A 41 0.40 -14.43 25.93
N GLU A 42 0.04 -13.35 26.63
CA GLU A 42 -1.21 -12.61 26.40
C GLU A 42 -1.25 -12.01 24.98
N ALA A 43 -0.13 -11.47 24.49
CA ALA A 43 -0.04 -10.95 23.13
C ALA A 43 -0.17 -12.04 22.06
N GLU A 44 0.51 -13.17 22.24
CA GLU A 44 0.42 -14.34 21.36
C GLU A 44 -0.99 -14.94 21.37
N ALA A 45 -1.62 -15.05 22.54
CA ALA A 45 -3.00 -15.51 22.66
C ALA A 45 -3.99 -14.58 21.94
N GLN A 46 -3.82 -13.26 22.10
CA GLN A 46 -4.65 -12.27 21.42
C GLN A 46 -4.45 -12.30 19.89
N ASP A 47 -3.22 -12.48 19.43
CA ASP A 47 -2.93 -12.60 17.99
C ASP A 47 -3.53 -13.90 17.41
N CYS A 48 -3.39 -15.03 18.09
CA CYS A 48 -4.04 -16.28 17.72
C CYS A 48 -5.57 -16.14 17.66
N ALA A 49 -6.19 -15.48 18.63
CA ALA A 49 -7.62 -15.22 18.64
C ALA A 49 -8.05 -14.32 17.46
N ASN A 50 -7.27 -13.28 17.16
CA ASN A 50 -7.52 -12.41 16.01
C ASN A 50 -7.40 -13.15 14.68
N ARG A 51 -6.37 -14.01 14.51
CA ARG A 51 -6.19 -14.87 13.33
C ARG A 51 -7.38 -15.77 13.11
N LEU A 52 -7.84 -16.44 14.18
CA LEU A 52 -9.00 -17.32 14.10
C LEU A 52 -10.26 -16.55 13.69
N ARG A 53 -10.49 -15.37 14.28
CA ARG A 53 -11.62 -14.50 13.90
C ARG A 53 -11.57 -14.10 12.43
N VAL A 54 -10.42 -13.63 11.95
CA VAL A 54 -10.26 -13.22 10.54
C VAL A 54 -10.46 -14.41 9.59
N ALA A 55 -9.88 -15.57 9.90
CA ALA A 55 -10.07 -16.77 9.10
C ALA A 55 -11.55 -17.21 9.06
N GLN A 56 -12.28 -17.09 10.18
CA GLN A 56 -13.72 -17.37 10.24
C GLN A 56 -14.53 -16.38 9.38
N GLU A 57 -14.20 -15.09 9.42
CA GLU A 57 -14.83 -14.06 8.59
C GLU A 57 -14.60 -14.34 7.10
N GLN A 58 -13.36 -14.63 6.70
CA GLN A 58 -13.01 -14.97 5.31
C GLN A 58 -13.69 -16.25 4.83
N LEU A 59 -13.80 -17.27 5.69
CA LEU A 59 -14.55 -18.49 5.38
C LEU A 59 -16.04 -18.23 5.21
N ALA A 60 -16.63 -17.37 6.04
CA ALA A 60 -18.03 -16.97 5.93
C ALA A 60 -18.29 -16.20 4.62
N GLU A 61 -17.43 -15.24 4.27
CA GLU A 61 -17.49 -14.52 2.98
C GLU A 61 -17.39 -15.47 1.79
N TYR A 62 -16.45 -16.42 1.83
CA TYR A 62 -16.29 -17.42 0.78
C TYR A 62 -17.53 -18.31 0.64
N ALA A 63 -18.10 -18.77 1.76
CA ALA A 63 -19.29 -19.61 1.77
C ALA A 63 -20.52 -18.85 1.21
N GLU A 64 -20.71 -17.59 1.59
CA GLU A 64 -21.78 -16.75 1.07
C GLU A 64 -21.62 -16.53 -0.44
N GLN A 65 -20.40 -16.23 -0.90
CA GLN A 65 -20.13 -16.09 -2.33
C GLN A 65 -20.47 -17.38 -3.10
N LYS A 66 -20.11 -18.54 -2.56
CA LYS A 66 -20.43 -19.83 -3.19
C LYS A 66 -21.93 -20.13 -3.22
N SER A 67 -22.68 -19.68 -2.21
CA SER A 67 -24.14 -19.73 -2.20
C SER A 67 -24.72 -18.89 -3.34
N VAL A 68 -24.29 -17.64 -3.48
CA VAL A 68 -24.74 -16.71 -4.53
C VAL A 68 -24.38 -17.24 -5.93
N ASP A 69 -23.13 -17.69 -6.12
CA ASP A 69 -22.66 -18.28 -7.39
C ASP A 69 -23.55 -19.48 -7.78
N SER A 70 -23.84 -20.35 -6.82
CA SER A 70 -24.69 -21.54 -7.04
C SER A 70 -26.13 -21.16 -7.39
N GLN A 71 -26.69 -20.13 -6.75
CA GLN A 71 -28.02 -19.61 -7.11
C GLN A 71 -28.06 -19.06 -8.53
N GLY A 72 -27.00 -18.38 -8.97
CA GLY A 72 -26.85 -17.91 -10.36
C GLY A 72 -26.89 -19.07 -11.37
N LEU A 73 -26.15 -20.15 -11.10
CA LEU A 73 -26.16 -21.36 -11.93
C LEU A 73 -27.55 -22.02 -11.98
N VAL A 74 -28.27 -22.06 -10.86
CA VAL A 74 -29.66 -22.58 -10.81
C VAL A 74 -30.58 -21.73 -11.69
N GLN A 75 -30.49 -20.39 -11.60
CA GLN A 75 -31.30 -19.50 -12.43
C GLN A 75 -31.00 -19.67 -13.93
N GLU A 76 -29.74 -19.86 -14.32
CA GLU A 76 -29.39 -20.15 -15.71
C GLU A 76 -29.92 -21.51 -16.18
N ALA A 77 -29.88 -22.53 -15.31
CA ALA A 77 -30.48 -23.83 -15.59
C ALA A 77 -32.01 -23.75 -15.74
N GLU A 78 -32.68 -22.95 -14.91
CA GLU A 78 -34.12 -22.67 -15.01
C GLU A 78 -34.46 -21.94 -16.32
N ARG A 79 -33.69 -20.93 -16.71
CA ARG A 79 -33.87 -20.25 -18.01
C ARG A 79 -33.69 -21.22 -19.18
N LEU A 80 -32.69 -22.09 -19.14
CA LEU A 80 -32.50 -23.10 -20.17
C LEU A 80 -33.71 -24.05 -20.26
N LYS A 81 -34.24 -24.45 -19.11
CA LYS A 81 -35.46 -25.27 -19.03
C LYS A 81 -36.68 -24.56 -19.61
N GLU A 82 -36.83 -23.26 -19.37
CA GLU A 82 -37.91 -22.44 -19.95
C GLU A 82 -37.79 -22.34 -21.48
N VAL A 83 -36.59 -22.05 -22.00
CA VAL A 83 -36.34 -21.97 -23.46
C VAL A 83 -36.62 -23.31 -24.13
N LEU A 84 -36.15 -24.41 -23.53
CA LEU A 84 -36.47 -25.77 -24.00
C LEU A 84 -37.99 -26.04 -23.99
N GLY A 85 -38.69 -25.61 -22.95
CA GLY A 85 -40.15 -25.74 -22.84
C GLY A 85 -40.90 -24.97 -23.91
N GLN A 86 -40.47 -23.75 -24.24
CA GLN A 86 -41.05 -22.93 -25.30
C GLN A 86 -40.83 -23.56 -26.68
N LEU A 87 -39.63 -24.06 -26.95
CA LEU A 87 -39.30 -24.74 -28.21
C LEU A 87 -40.06 -26.04 -28.42
N ALA A 88 -40.37 -26.77 -27.34
CA ALA A 88 -41.19 -27.97 -27.39
C ALA A 88 -42.66 -27.68 -27.75
N GLN A 89 -43.13 -26.44 -27.53
CA GLN A 89 -44.52 -26.02 -27.79
C GLN A 89 -44.68 -25.32 -29.15
N GLN A 90 -43.61 -24.81 -29.76
CA GLN A 90 -43.63 -24.20 -31.09
C GLN A 90 -43.74 -25.26 -32.19
N GLN A 91 -44.69 -25.09 -33.11
CA GLN A 91 -44.74 -25.85 -34.36
C GLN A 91 -43.84 -25.18 -35.40
N GLY A 92 -42.83 -25.90 -35.89
CA GLY A 92 -41.91 -25.42 -36.93
C GLY A 92 -40.52 -24.98 -36.44
N SER A 93 -40.09 -25.40 -35.25
CA SER A 93 -38.75 -25.10 -34.69
C SER A 93 -37.64 -25.50 -35.66
N THR A 94 -36.66 -24.62 -35.84
CA THR A 94 -35.59 -24.76 -36.83
C THR A 94 -34.34 -25.37 -36.22
N ALA A 95 -33.42 -25.88 -37.06
CA ALA A 95 -32.12 -26.36 -36.61
C ALA A 95 -31.30 -25.27 -35.89
N ALA A 96 -31.48 -23.99 -36.26
CA ALA A 96 -30.82 -22.86 -35.62
C ALA A 96 -31.29 -22.66 -34.18
N ASP A 97 -32.58 -22.91 -33.89
CA ASP A 97 -33.14 -22.77 -32.53
C ASP A 97 -32.56 -23.83 -31.59
N PHE A 98 -32.42 -25.08 -32.06
CA PHE A 98 -31.76 -26.14 -31.29
C PHE A 98 -30.26 -25.89 -31.12
N GLN A 99 -29.61 -25.25 -32.09
CA GLN A 99 -28.21 -24.86 -32.00
C GLN A 99 -27.99 -23.78 -30.92
N GLN A 100 -28.91 -22.82 -30.80
CA GLN A 100 -28.87 -21.81 -29.73
C GLN A 100 -29.03 -22.45 -28.34
N VAL A 101 -29.95 -23.42 -28.19
CA VAL A 101 -30.10 -24.18 -26.94
C VAL A 101 -28.85 -24.98 -26.61
N ALA A 102 -28.24 -25.63 -27.60
CA ALA A 102 -27.00 -26.37 -27.41
C ALA A 102 -25.85 -25.45 -26.95
N GLN A 103 -25.76 -24.23 -27.48
CA GLN A 103 -24.81 -23.23 -27.02
C GLN A 103 -25.06 -22.81 -25.57
N LEU A 104 -26.31 -22.53 -25.19
CA LEU A 104 -26.67 -22.20 -23.80
C LEU A 104 -26.37 -23.35 -22.83
N PHE A 105 -26.67 -24.59 -23.21
CA PHE A 105 -26.36 -25.78 -22.41
C PHE A 105 -24.85 -25.97 -22.25
N ASN A 106 -24.07 -25.84 -23.33
CA ASN A 106 -22.62 -25.97 -23.28
C ASN A 106 -21.99 -24.89 -22.39
N GLY A 107 -22.46 -23.64 -22.49
CA GLY A 107 -22.00 -22.56 -21.62
C GLY A 107 -22.33 -22.81 -20.14
N LEU A 108 -23.53 -23.31 -19.83
CA LEU A 108 -23.89 -23.70 -18.47
C LEU A 108 -23.03 -24.85 -17.95
N LEU A 109 -22.77 -25.87 -18.79
CA LEU A 109 -21.93 -27.02 -18.43
C LEU A 109 -20.48 -26.59 -18.14
N GLU A 110 -19.94 -25.67 -18.93
CA GLU A 110 -18.62 -25.07 -18.72
C GLU A 110 -18.56 -24.35 -17.37
N LYS A 111 -19.54 -23.47 -17.08
CA LYS A 111 -19.61 -22.76 -15.79
C LYS A 111 -19.73 -23.70 -14.58
N ILE A 112 -20.52 -24.78 -14.69
CA ILE A 112 -20.64 -25.80 -13.63
C ILE A 112 -19.31 -26.54 -13.44
N THR A 113 -18.60 -26.85 -14.53
CA THR A 113 -17.30 -27.53 -14.49
C THR A 113 -16.24 -26.65 -13.83
N ASP A 114 -16.23 -25.36 -14.14
CA ASP A 114 -15.36 -24.36 -13.52
C ASP A 114 -15.63 -24.24 -12.02
N ALA A 115 -16.91 -24.11 -11.63
CA ALA A 115 -17.31 -24.02 -10.22
C ALA A 115 -16.87 -25.26 -9.43
N ALA A 116 -17.02 -26.47 -10.01
CA ALA A 116 -16.55 -27.70 -9.41
C ALA A 116 -15.02 -27.76 -9.30
N THR A 117 -14.30 -27.24 -10.30
CA THR A 117 -12.83 -27.18 -10.30
C THR A 117 -12.32 -26.23 -9.22
N GLU A 118 -12.92 -25.05 -9.08
CA GLU A 118 -12.57 -24.09 -8.02
C GLU A 118 -12.82 -24.68 -6.63
N ALA A 119 -13.96 -25.32 -6.40
CA ALA A 119 -14.28 -25.95 -5.12
C ALA A 119 -13.27 -27.06 -4.75
N ARG A 120 -12.85 -27.88 -5.73
CA ARG A 120 -11.81 -28.90 -5.52
C ARG A 120 -10.44 -28.28 -5.23
N ALA A 121 -10.07 -27.22 -5.96
CA ALA A 121 -8.80 -26.53 -5.76
C ALA A 121 -8.74 -25.90 -4.36
N PHE A 122 -9.81 -25.23 -3.94
CA PHE A 122 -9.93 -24.68 -2.59
C PHE A 122 -9.79 -25.78 -1.51
N ALA A 123 -10.51 -26.90 -1.65
CA ALA A 123 -10.41 -28.02 -0.71
C ALA A 123 -8.99 -28.62 -0.64
N ALA A 124 -8.34 -28.78 -1.79
CA ALA A 124 -6.96 -29.27 -1.86
C ALA A 124 -5.97 -28.30 -1.20
N GLN A 125 -6.15 -26.99 -1.40
CA GLN A 125 -5.33 -25.97 -0.75
C GLN A 125 -5.49 -26.00 0.77
N GLN A 126 -6.73 -26.01 1.28
CA GLN A 126 -6.98 -26.11 2.72
C GLN A 126 -6.38 -27.38 3.35
N ALA A 127 -6.45 -28.51 2.65
CA ALA A 127 -5.81 -29.75 3.10
C ALA A 127 -4.27 -29.63 3.15
N SER A 128 -3.67 -28.98 2.15
CA SER A 128 -2.22 -28.71 2.10
C SER A 128 -1.76 -27.77 3.21
N ASP A 129 -2.52 -26.69 3.45
CA ASP A 129 -2.23 -25.69 4.48
C ASP A 129 -2.28 -26.35 5.87
N LEU A 130 -3.31 -27.17 6.13
CA LEU A 130 -3.44 -27.96 7.37
C LEU A 130 -2.28 -28.97 7.54
N ALA A 131 -1.87 -29.63 6.45
CA ALA A 131 -0.76 -30.58 6.50
C ALA A 131 0.58 -29.89 6.78
N THR A 132 0.76 -28.65 6.32
CA THR A 132 1.95 -27.84 6.64
C THR A 132 1.94 -27.42 8.10
N LEU A 133 0.79 -26.98 8.62
CA LEU A 133 0.63 -26.61 10.02
C LEU A 133 0.92 -27.78 10.98
N LYS A 134 0.45 -28.99 10.64
CA LYS A 134 0.72 -30.21 11.41
C LYS A 134 2.20 -30.62 11.39
N ARG A 135 2.91 -30.35 10.28
CA ARG A 135 4.35 -30.63 10.16
C ARG A 135 5.17 -29.63 10.96
N SER A 136 4.82 -28.35 10.95
CA SER A 136 5.50 -27.33 11.77
C SER A 136 5.30 -27.57 13.26
N SER A 137 4.12 -28.03 13.70
CA SER A 137 3.90 -28.42 15.10
C SER A 137 4.62 -29.71 15.51
N GLY A 138 4.88 -30.63 14.56
CA GLY A 138 5.57 -31.90 14.84
C GLY A 138 7.10 -31.83 14.83
N GLN A 139 7.70 -30.81 14.20
CA GLN A 139 9.15 -30.57 14.19
C GLN A 139 9.62 -29.59 15.29
N GLY A 140 8.71 -28.84 15.91
CA GLY A 140 9.03 -27.91 17.00
C GLY A 140 9.57 -28.58 18.28
N ASP A 141 9.38 -29.89 18.44
CA ASP A 141 9.87 -30.65 19.60
C ASP A 141 11.33 -31.14 19.45
N LEU A 142 11.96 -31.00 18.28
CA LEU A 142 13.33 -31.49 18.06
C LEU A 142 14.12 -30.61 17.09
N ARG A 143 14.78 -29.58 17.66
CA ARG A 143 16.12 -29.00 17.31
C ARG A 143 16.09 -27.48 17.25
N GLY A 144 16.96 -26.86 18.05
CA GLY A 144 17.28 -25.45 18.00
C GLY A 144 18.12 -25.06 16.78
N ASP A 145 17.99 -23.77 16.44
CA ASP A 145 18.85 -22.91 15.61
C ASP A 145 19.83 -23.59 14.66
N VAL A 146 19.53 -23.60 13.34
CA VAL A 146 20.53 -23.36 12.28
C VAL A 146 19.88 -22.86 10.96
N ASP A 147 20.35 -21.69 10.49
CA ASP A 147 20.43 -21.14 9.12
C ASP A 147 19.28 -21.28 8.10
N MET A 148 18.65 -20.14 7.79
CA MET A 148 18.02 -19.90 6.48
C MET A 148 19.09 -19.70 5.41
N LYS A 149 19.40 -20.75 4.65
CA LYS A 149 20.24 -20.69 3.46
C LYS A 149 19.39 -20.58 2.20
N ARG A 150 19.53 -19.45 1.49
CA ARG A 150 19.09 -19.22 0.10
C ARG A 150 19.52 -20.40 -0.79
N ALA A 151 18.58 -21.03 -1.50
CA ALA A 151 18.88 -21.94 -2.59
C ALA A 151 18.67 -21.21 -3.92
N ARG A 152 19.80 -20.93 -4.58
CA ARG A 152 19.94 -20.60 -6.00
C ARG A 152 19.78 -21.88 -6.84
N ASP A 153 19.43 -21.67 -8.10
CA ASP A 153 19.46 -22.61 -9.22
C ASP A 153 20.66 -23.57 -9.22
N ASP A 154 20.41 -24.78 -9.73
CA ASP A 154 21.35 -25.46 -10.62
C ASP A 154 20.59 -26.30 -11.66
N SER A 155 20.90 -26.02 -12.91
CA SER A 155 20.51 -26.74 -14.12
C SER A 155 21.56 -27.80 -14.49
N ALA A 156 21.15 -28.98 -14.99
CA ALA A 156 21.77 -29.64 -16.16
C ALA A 156 21.23 -31.05 -16.50
N SER A 157 20.63 -31.13 -17.70
CA SER A 157 20.89 -32.13 -18.78
C SER A 157 20.15 -33.49 -18.72
N THR A 158 19.65 -34.12 -19.79
CA THR A 158 19.99 -34.17 -21.25
C THR A 158 18.82 -34.70 -22.13
N SER A 159 18.74 -34.21 -23.39
CA SER A 159 18.38 -34.86 -24.69
C SER A 159 17.11 -35.73 -24.84
N GLU A 160 16.30 -35.71 -25.92
CA GLU A 160 16.60 -35.87 -27.36
C GLU A 160 15.48 -35.31 -28.28
N ALA A 161 15.78 -35.31 -29.58
CA ALA A 161 15.16 -34.68 -30.74
C ALA A 161 13.77 -35.18 -31.19
N GLY A 162 13.11 -34.34 -32.01
CA GLY A 162 11.98 -34.67 -32.87
C GLY A 162 11.70 -33.52 -33.84
N ASP A 163 12.24 -33.63 -35.06
CA ASP A 163 12.00 -32.79 -36.24
C ASP A 163 10.62 -33.11 -36.86
N GLU A 164 9.94 -32.11 -37.45
CA GLU A 164 9.18 -32.19 -38.71
C GLU A 164 8.25 -30.97 -38.93
N GLY A 165 8.33 -30.37 -40.12
CA GLY A 165 7.13 -30.12 -40.94
C GLY A 165 6.61 -28.68 -41.07
N VAL A 166 6.96 -28.04 -42.19
CA VAL A 166 6.49 -26.74 -42.70
C VAL A 166 5.08 -26.84 -43.31
N ALA A 167 4.25 -25.80 -43.14
CA ALA A 167 3.25 -25.40 -44.14
C ALA A 167 2.87 -23.91 -44.00
N GLU A 168 3.15 -23.16 -45.05
CA GLU A 168 2.69 -21.79 -45.32
C GLU A 168 1.19 -21.77 -45.64
N GLU A 169 0.48 -20.70 -45.27
CA GLU A 169 -0.59 -20.15 -46.12
C GLU A 169 -0.89 -18.68 -45.76
N ASP A 170 -1.36 -17.98 -46.78
CA ASP A 170 -1.22 -16.57 -47.12
C ASP A 170 -2.50 -15.74 -46.89
N GLY A 171 -2.33 -14.43 -46.74
CA GLY A 171 -3.25 -13.41 -47.24
C GLY A 171 -4.49 -13.03 -46.41
N GLY A 172 -4.52 -11.79 -45.89
CA GLY A 172 -5.75 -11.14 -45.42
C GLY A 172 -5.54 -9.71 -44.91
N GLU A 173 -5.96 -8.74 -45.72
CA GLU A 173 -5.63 -7.30 -45.71
C GLU A 173 -6.04 -6.48 -44.48
N GLU A 174 -5.29 -5.39 -44.33
CA GLU A 174 -5.30 -4.34 -43.29
C GLU A 174 -6.56 -3.45 -43.31
N ASP A 175 -7.08 -3.11 -42.12
CA ASP A 175 -7.86 -1.88 -41.91
C ASP A 175 -7.24 -1.10 -40.75
N SER A 176 -6.53 -0.02 -41.11
CA SER A 176 -5.76 0.84 -40.22
C SER A 176 -6.60 2.03 -39.75
N GLY A 177 -7.48 1.77 -38.79
CA GLY A 177 -8.19 2.82 -38.04
C GLY A 177 -7.45 3.20 -36.76
N GLU A 178 -6.68 4.29 -36.78
CA GLU A 178 -6.09 4.87 -35.56
C GLU A 178 -7.19 5.27 -34.55
N PRO A 179 -7.11 4.86 -33.27
CA PRO A 179 -8.06 5.32 -32.27
C PRO A 179 -7.70 6.74 -31.82
N VAL A 180 -8.49 7.70 -32.31
CA VAL A 180 -8.67 9.02 -31.70
C VAL A 180 -8.85 8.85 -30.18
N ARG A 181 -8.12 9.66 -29.40
CA ARG A 181 -8.24 9.77 -27.94
C ARG A 181 -9.70 10.03 -27.54
N GLY A 182 -10.44 8.95 -27.31
CA GLY A 182 -11.76 8.99 -26.72
C GLY A 182 -11.63 9.43 -25.28
N SER A 183 -12.09 10.64 -25.00
CA SER A 183 -12.40 11.09 -23.64
C SER A 183 -13.34 10.06 -23.03
N ILE A 184 -12.82 9.17 -22.18
CA ILE A 184 -13.67 8.50 -21.21
C ILE A 184 -14.33 9.64 -20.45
N ALA A 185 -15.65 9.70 -20.52
CA ALA A 185 -16.44 10.62 -19.73
C ALA A 185 -16.15 10.32 -18.25
N SER A 186 -15.13 10.97 -17.70
CA SER A 186 -14.93 11.11 -16.27
C SER A 186 -16.01 12.06 -15.80
N HIS A 187 -17.20 11.51 -15.54
CA HIS A 187 -18.19 11.93 -14.56
C HIS A 187 -19.49 11.19 -14.89
N ALA A 188 -19.74 10.08 -14.18
CA ALA A 188 -21.11 9.76 -13.85
C ALA A 188 -21.66 10.98 -13.07
N ALA A 189 -22.63 11.67 -13.65
CA ALA A 189 -23.36 12.73 -12.99
C ALA A 189 -24.00 12.16 -11.71
N GLY A 190 -23.49 12.54 -10.53
CA GLY A 190 -24.15 12.21 -9.25
C GLY A 190 -23.25 11.93 -8.04
N ALA A 191 -21.95 11.69 -8.20
CA ALA A 191 -21.05 11.50 -7.05
C ALA A 191 -20.20 12.75 -6.82
N ALA A 192 -20.36 13.40 -5.65
CA ALA A 192 -19.63 14.61 -5.30
C ALA A 192 -18.12 14.37 -5.41
N SER A 193 -17.46 15.06 -6.34
CA SER A 193 -16.06 15.46 -6.13
C SER A 193 -15.98 16.00 -4.71
N THR A 194 -15.10 15.45 -3.87
CA THR A 194 -14.83 16.03 -2.55
C THR A 194 -14.55 17.51 -2.74
N SER A 195 -15.26 18.36 -2.00
CA SER A 195 -15.11 19.81 -2.12
C SER A 195 -13.66 20.19 -1.83
N PHE A 196 -13.19 21.33 -2.38
CA PHE A 196 -11.86 21.83 -2.03
C PHE A 196 -11.70 22.03 -0.53
N ALA A 197 -12.78 22.41 0.18
CA ALA A 197 -12.80 22.51 1.63
C ALA A 197 -12.48 21.19 2.33
N GLU A 198 -13.10 20.08 1.91
CA GLU A 198 -12.81 18.75 2.48
C GLU A 198 -11.38 18.30 2.16
N ARG A 199 -10.95 18.47 0.90
CA ARG A 199 -9.58 18.09 0.49
C ARG A 199 -8.50 18.88 1.21
N ALA A 200 -8.71 20.19 1.39
CA ALA A 200 -7.74 21.09 2.02
C ALA A 200 -7.43 20.71 3.48
N ARG A 201 -8.32 19.97 4.16
CA ARG A 201 -8.08 19.45 5.52
C ARG A 201 -6.92 18.47 5.58
N TYR A 202 -6.58 17.86 4.45
CA TYR A 202 -5.56 16.82 4.36
C TYR A 202 -4.40 17.19 3.44
N ILE A 203 -4.45 18.35 2.78
CA ILE A 203 -3.36 18.84 1.93
C ILE A 203 -2.43 19.72 2.78
N PRO A 204 -1.18 19.31 3.02
CA PRO A 204 -0.21 20.15 3.71
C PRO A 204 0.11 21.42 2.92
N VAL A 205 0.48 22.49 3.61
CA VAL A 205 1.04 23.68 2.96
C VAL A 205 2.45 23.36 2.43
N ARG A 206 2.68 23.72 1.16
CA ARG A 206 3.96 23.56 0.47
C ARG A 206 5.09 24.24 1.24
N LEU A 207 6.24 23.56 1.28
CA LEU A 207 7.47 24.06 1.90
C LEU A 207 8.06 25.24 1.13
N SER A 208 8.37 26.30 1.87
CA SER A 208 9.20 27.43 1.46
C SER A 208 10.66 27.02 1.24
N GLN A 209 11.43 27.93 0.64
CA GLN A 209 12.84 27.65 0.36
C GLN A 209 13.69 27.48 1.63
N ASP A 210 13.36 28.19 2.71
CA ASP A 210 14.06 28.06 3.98
C ASP A 210 13.66 26.78 4.72
N GLU A 211 12.38 26.41 4.70
CA GLU A 211 11.90 25.13 5.21
C GLU A 211 12.55 23.94 4.49
N ARG A 212 12.81 24.03 3.18
CA ARG A 212 13.56 22.99 2.46
C ARG A 212 15.01 22.84 2.93
N LYS A 213 15.64 23.88 3.46
CA LYS A 213 16.98 23.77 4.07
C LYS A 213 16.90 23.01 5.39
N LEU A 214 15.89 23.28 6.20
CA LEU A 214 15.61 22.56 7.44
C LEU A 214 15.23 21.10 7.20
N LEU A 215 14.51 20.81 6.12
CA LEU A 215 14.22 19.44 5.72
C LEU A 215 15.51 18.65 5.43
N ARG A 216 16.45 19.22 4.67
CA ARG A 216 17.74 18.56 4.39
C ARG A 216 18.56 18.31 5.65
N LEU A 217 18.46 19.23 6.62
CA LEU A 217 19.06 19.08 7.94
C LEU A 217 18.49 17.86 8.67
N LEU A 218 17.16 17.73 8.67
CA LEU A 218 16.46 16.58 9.26
C LEU A 218 16.83 15.26 8.57
N GLU A 219 16.76 15.22 7.24
CA GLU A 219 17.12 14.03 6.45
C GLU A 219 18.56 13.59 6.76
N SER A 220 19.49 14.55 6.83
CA SER A 220 20.89 14.26 7.18
C SER A 220 21.03 13.68 8.59
N ALA A 221 20.30 14.23 9.57
CA ALA A 221 20.33 13.76 10.95
C ALA A 221 19.70 12.36 11.11
N LEU A 222 18.58 12.09 10.42
CA LEU A 222 17.92 10.79 10.42
C LEU A 222 18.74 9.71 9.69
N ASN A 223 19.47 10.09 8.64
CA ASN A 223 20.32 9.17 7.89
C ASN A 223 21.44 8.61 8.77
N VAL A 224 22.11 9.47 9.56
CA VAL A 224 23.18 9.04 10.49
C VAL A 224 22.67 8.48 11.82
N SER A 225 21.36 8.50 12.05
CA SER A 225 20.75 8.00 13.27
C SER A 225 20.57 6.47 13.24
N GLU A 226 21.04 5.81 14.29
CA GLU A 226 20.85 4.37 14.57
C GLU A 226 19.65 4.14 15.53
N TYR A 227 18.64 5.02 15.48
CA TYR A 227 17.54 5.06 16.46
C TYR A 227 16.87 3.70 16.64
N THR A 228 16.38 3.11 15.54
CA THR A 228 15.66 1.83 15.56
C THR A 228 16.57 0.70 16.04
N ASP A 229 17.83 0.69 15.62
CA ASP A 229 18.79 -0.36 15.95
C ASP A 229 19.16 -0.36 17.44
N LYS A 230 18.98 0.77 18.14
CA LYS A 230 19.24 0.91 19.58
C LYS A 230 17.98 0.80 20.44
N VAL A 231 16.83 1.19 19.92
CA VAL A 231 15.57 1.20 20.67
C VAL A 231 14.82 -0.13 20.54
N ASP A 232 14.65 -0.61 19.30
CA ASP A 232 13.83 -1.77 18.96
C ASP A 232 14.66 -3.07 19.05
N ILE A 233 15.27 -3.28 20.22
CA ILE A 233 16.03 -4.47 20.58
C ILE A 233 15.49 -5.10 21.87
N LEU A 234 15.58 -6.42 21.95
CA LEU A 234 15.30 -7.17 23.18
C LEU A 234 16.51 -7.07 24.10
N THR A 235 16.40 -6.31 25.19
CA THR A 235 17.48 -6.14 26.16
C THR A 235 16.92 -5.86 27.55
N TRP A 236 17.72 -6.20 28.57
CA TRP A 236 17.42 -6.03 29.99
C TRP A 236 17.47 -4.58 30.49
N ARG A 237 17.98 -3.64 29.66
CA ARG A 237 18.04 -2.22 30.02
C ARG A 237 16.68 -1.54 29.84
N SER A 238 16.43 -0.49 30.63
CA SER A 238 15.21 0.33 30.52
C SER A 238 15.04 0.87 29.09
N LYS A 239 13.89 0.56 28.46
CA LYS A 239 13.53 1.07 27.13
C LYS A 239 13.40 2.59 27.15
N ASN A 240 12.78 3.16 28.19
CA ASN A 240 12.56 4.60 28.30
C ASN A 240 13.87 5.39 28.36
N GLN A 241 14.87 4.88 29.08
CA GLN A 241 16.19 5.51 29.13
C GLN A 241 16.88 5.50 27.76
N ARG A 242 16.75 4.42 26.97
CA ARG A 242 17.31 4.34 25.62
C ARG A 242 16.62 5.31 24.67
N ILE A 243 15.28 5.35 24.69
CA ILE A 243 14.49 6.31 23.91
C ILE A 243 14.95 7.74 24.21
N HIS A 244 14.96 8.12 25.50
CA HIS A 244 15.35 9.45 25.92
C HIS A 244 16.79 9.80 25.47
N ALA A 245 17.75 8.88 25.63
CA ALA A 245 19.11 9.08 25.17
C ALA A 245 19.17 9.28 23.64
N GLN A 246 18.48 8.44 22.85
CA GLN A 246 18.50 8.53 21.39
C GLN A 246 17.79 9.77 20.84
N ILE A 247 16.71 10.23 21.48
CA ILE A 247 16.06 11.49 21.12
C ILE A 247 17.01 12.66 21.39
N ARG A 248 17.67 12.68 22.56
CA ARG A 248 18.68 13.70 22.88
C ARG A 248 19.86 13.71 21.92
N ASP A 249 20.35 12.54 21.52
CA ASP A 249 21.42 12.40 20.53
C ASP A 249 20.99 13.01 19.19
N LEU A 250 19.76 12.72 18.72
CA LEU A 250 19.25 13.32 17.49
C LEU A 250 19.11 14.84 17.60
N CYS A 251 18.55 15.35 18.71
CA CYS A 251 18.45 16.79 18.94
C CYS A 251 19.83 17.46 18.97
N ALA A 252 20.85 16.82 19.55
CA ALA A 252 22.22 17.31 19.54
C ALA A 252 22.82 17.33 18.12
N ILE A 253 22.57 16.31 17.30
CA ILE A 253 22.99 16.28 15.88
C ILE A 253 22.35 17.43 15.11
N LEU A 254 21.03 17.63 15.28
CA LEU A 254 20.29 18.72 14.64
C LEU A 254 20.85 20.09 15.02
N SER A 255 21.08 20.35 16.31
CA SER A 255 21.68 21.60 16.79
C SER A 255 23.11 21.79 16.24
N GLY A 256 23.92 20.73 16.21
CA GLY A 256 25.28 20.77 15.67
C GLY A 256 25.32 21.08 14.17
N LEU A 257 24.49 20.40 13.37
CA LEU A 257 24.38 20.67 11.94
C LEU A 257 23.75 22.05 11.65
N MET A 258 22.91 22.57 12.56
CA MET A 258 22.39 23.93 12.46
C MET A 258 23.51 24.97 12.58
N VAL A 259 24.52 24.78 13.43
CA VAL A 259 25.68 25.68 13.52
C VAL A 259 26.41 25.79 12.17
N ALA A 260 26.57 24.67 11.47
CA ALA A 260 27.21 24.65 10.15
C ALA A 260 26.38 25.37 9.08
N THR A 261 25.05 25.35 9.20
CA THR A 261 24.13 25.96 8.23
C THR A 261 23.83 27.43 8.53
N ASN A 262 23.66 27.77 9.79
CA ASN A 262 23.40 29.10 10.32
C ASN A 262 24.04 29.24 11.71
N TYR A 263 25.24 29.81 11.74
CA TYR A 263 26.05 29.93 12.95
C TYR A 263 25.30 30.57 14.12
N LYS A 264 24.57 31.68 13.89
CA LYS A 264 23.85 32.39 14.94
C LYS A 264 22.75 31.53 15.55
N LYS A 265 21.84 31.00 14.71
CA LYS A 265 20.75 30.14 15.17
C LYS A 265 21.27 28.88 15.86
N GLY A 266 22.33 28.27 15.33
CA GLY A 266 22.93 27.08 15.94
C GLY A 266 23.59 27.35 17.29
N GLN A 267 24.24 28.51 17.46
CA GLN A 267 24.78 28.92 18.77
C GLN A 267 23.67 29.11 19.80
N ASP A 268 22.56 29.75 19.39
CA ASP A 268 21.39 29.94 20.25
C ASP A 268 20.83 28.58 20.75
N LEU A 269 20.77 27.57 19.86
CA LEU A 269 20.32 26.21 20.21
C LEU A 269 21.27 25.45 21.17
N ILE A 270 22.55 25.81 21.22
CA ILE A 270 23.57 25.09 22.01
C ILE A 270 23.82 25.78 23.36
N ARG A 271 23.67 27.10 23.40
CA ARG A 271 24.11 27.96 24.50
C ARG A 271 23.57 27.53 25.86
N ASP A 272 22.28 27.20 25.92
CA ASP A 272 21.62 26.88 27.20
C ASP A 272 21.55 25.36 27.47
N ARG A 273 22.02 24.51 26.53
CA ARG A 273 22.01 23.03 26.59
C ARG A 273 20.67 22.39 27.00
N SER A 274 19.59 23.17 26.93
CA SER A 274 18.23 22.80 27.26
C SER A 274 17.46 22.61 25.97
N PHE A 275 16.97 21.40 25.74
CA PHE A 275 16.12 21.11 24.57
C PHE A 275 14.71 21.66 24.75
N ALA A 276 14.23 21.75 26.01
CA ALA A 276 12.93 22.30 26.34
C ALA A 276 12.80 23.78 25.94
N ASP A 277 13.86 24.57 26.15
CA ASP A 277 13.88 25.99 25.76
C ASP A 277 13.85 26.17 24.23
N ASN A 278 14.24 25.14 23.48
CA ASN A 278 14.31 25.13 22.03
C ASN A 278 13.20 24.27 21.38
N HIS A 279 12.14 23.95 22.12
CA HIS A 279 11.08 23.03 21.65
C HIS A 279 10.44 23.47 20.33
N GLU A 280 10.22 24.77 20.11
CA GLU A 280 9.63 25.29 18.86
C GLU A 280 10.43 24.86 17.64
N PHE A 281 11.77 24.95 17.70
CA PHE A 281 12.65 24.54 16.61
C PHE A 281 12.54 23.03 16.32
N PHE A 282 12.51 22.19 17.34
CA PHE A 282 12.40 20.74 17.17
C PHE A 282 10.99 20.34 16.68
N GLN A 283 9.94 20.98 17.18
CA GLN A 283 8.58 20.77 16.70
C GLN A 283 8.43 21.20 15.24
N ASP A 284 9.00 22.35 14.86
CA ASP A 284 9.04 22.84 13.48
C ASP A 284 9.70 21.80 12.57
N ILE A 285 10.91 21.35 12.92
CA ILE A 285 11.67 20.47 12.04
C ILE A 285 11.03 19.09 11.89
N PHE A 286 10.46 18.51 12.96
CA PHE A 286 9.77 17.23 12.87
C PHE A 286 8.44 17.34 12.10
N GLU A 287 7.70 18.43 12.27
CA GLU A 287 6.49 18.71 11.50
C GLU A 287 6.79 18.93 10.01
N LEU A 288 7.93 19.54 9.68
CA LEU A 288 8.40 19.72 8.30
C LEU A 288 8.64 18.38 7.59
N GLY A 289 9.31 17.44 8.26
CA GLY A 289 9.52 16.09 7.72
C GLY A 289 8.20 15.38 7.42
N ARG A 290 7.22 15.53 8.33
CA ARG A 290 5.87 15.00 8.18
C ARG A 290 5.12 15.61 7.01
N ARG A 291 5.06 16.95 6.90
CA ARG A 291 4.46 17.63 5.73
C ARG A 291 5.10 17.21 4.42
N TYR A 292 6.43 17.14 4.38
CA TYR A 292 7.15 16.76 3.18
C TYR A 292 6.77 15.35 2.70
N LYS A 293 6.69 14.39 3.62
CA LYS A 293 6.32 13.01 3.29
C LYS A 293 4.90 12.92 2.72
N ILE A 294 3.92 13.61 3.31
CA ILE A 294 2.54 13.61 2.80
C ILE A 294 2.49 14.22 1.40
N LEU A 295 3.19 15.34 1.17
CA LEU A 295 3.29 15.98 -0.15
C LEU A 295 4.02 15.11 -1.19
N ASN A 296 4.93 14.24 -0.74
CA ASN A 296 5.78 13.42 -1.59
C ASN A 296 5.87 11.97 -1.07
N PRO A 297 4.79 11.17 -1.19
CA PRO A 297 4.74 9.83 -0.61
C PRO A 297 5.91 8.91 -1.00
N ASP A 298 6.49 9.11 -2.18
CA ASP A 298 7.62 8.32 -2.69
C ASP A 298 9.00 8.67 -2.11
N LYS A 299 9.12 9.78 -1.37
CA LYS A 299 10.37 10.29 -0.81
C LYS A 299 10.55 9.86 0.67
N MET A 300 11.75 10.07 1.22
CA MET A 300 12.14 9.67 2.58
C MET A 300 11.81 8.20 2.91
N ARG A 301 12.16 7.25 2.00
CA ARG A 301 11.77 5.84 2.14
C ARG A 301 12.32 5.20 3.42
N SER A 302 13.57 5.50 3.77
CA SER A 302 14.24 4.99 4.98
C SER A 302 14.08 5.93 6.18
N GLU A 303 14.18 7.23 5.96
CA GLU A 303 14.31 8.24 7.02
C GLU A 303 12.99 8.46 7.74
N TYR A 304 11.88 8.44 6.98
CA TYR A 304 10.57 8.78 7.55
C TYR A 304 10.07 7.72 8.53
N GLY A 305 10.37 6.43 8.30
CA GLY A 305 10.07 5.37 9.28
C GLY A 305 10.77 5.62 10.61
N LYS A 306 12.06 5.99 10.59
CA LYS A 306 12.80 6.37 11.80
C LYS A 306 12.18 7.58 12.48
N LEU A 307 11.82 8.62 11.72
CA LEU A 307 11.15 9.80 12.25
C LEU A 307 9.85 9.42 12.96
N MET A 308 8.99 8.64 12.32
CA MET A 308 7.71 8.26 12.91
C MET A 308 7.88 7.40 14.15
N TYR A 309 8.79 6.44 14.16
CA TYR A 309 9.06 5.61 15.34
C TYR A 309 9.61 6.44 16.50
N LEU A 310 10.50 7.39 16.23
CA LEU A 310 10.95 8.36 17.23
C LEU A 310 9.77 9.17 17.77
N LEU A 311 8.91 9.68 16.90
CA LEU A 311 7.78 10.51 17.33
C LEU A 311 6.74 9.71 18.11
N MET A 312 6.48 8.45 17.73
CA MET A 312 5.63 7.53 18.48
C MET A 312 6.14 7.36 19.92
N ASP A 313 7.44 7.12 20.09
CA ASP A 313 8.04 6.99 21.42
C ASP A 313 8.02 8.32 22.19
N SER A 314 8.27 9.44 21.51
CA SER A 314 8.25 10.77 22.13
C SER A 314 6.85 11.18 22.61
N SER A 315 5.79 10.58 22.06
CA SER A 315 4.41 10.82 22.47
C SER A 315 4.04 10.08 23.75
N GLU A 316 4.85 9.13 24.23
CA GLU A 316 4.57 8.37 25.45
C GLU A 316 4.70 9.27 26.69
N PRO A 317 3.76 9.28 27.66
CA PRO A 317 3.78 10.22 28.78
C PRO A 317 5.08 10.20 29.60
N ALA A 318 5.63 9.01 29.85
CA ALA A 318 6.89 8.84 30.58
C ALA A 318 8.10 9.41 29.83
N ILE A 319 8.05 9.50 28.50
CA ILE A 319 9.12 10.08 27.69
C ILE A 319 8.95 11.60 27.60
N GLN A 320 7.72 12.09 27.47
CA GLN A 320 7.44 13.53 27.51
C GLN A 320 7.90 14.16 28.82
N GLU A 321 7.70 13.47 29.95
CA GLU A 321 8.18 13.93 31.27
C GLU A 321 9.72 14.02 31.31
N LEU A 322 10.43 13.04 30.75
CA LEU A 322 11.89 13.04 30.67
C LEU A 322 12.44 14.11 29.71
N LEU A 323 11.73 14.39 28.62
CA LEU A 323 12.13 15.38 27.63
C LEU A 323 11.82 16.82 28.07
N GLU A 324 10.82 17.01 28.94
CA GLU A 324 10.28 18.30 29.38
C GLU A 324 9.64 19.14 28.25
N PHE A 325 9.42 18.54 27.07
CA PHE A 325 8.66 19.15 25.97
C PHE A 325 8.03 18.09 25.06
N LYS A 326 7.05 18.49 24.24
CA LYS A 326 6.43 17.64 23.22
C LYS A 326 7.17 17.76 21.89
N CYS A 327 7.58 16.65 21.28
CA CYS A 327 8.18 16.68 19.93
C CYS A 327 7.14 16.86 18.82
N VAL A 328 5.89 16.45 19.06
CA VAL A 328 4.82 16.44 18.06
C VAL A 328 3.97 17.70 18.20
N ARG A 329 3.76 18.39 17.07
CA ARG A 329 2.71 19.41 16.91
C ARG A 329 1.76 19.06 15.77
N GLN A 330 0.68 19.83 15.64
CA GLN A 330 -0.29 19.68 14.55
C GLN A 330 0.33 20.02 13.20
N LEU A 331 -0.04 19.28 12.15
CA LEU A 331 0.36 19.55 10.77
C LEU A 331 -0.26 20.86 10.26
N CYS A 332 0.54 21.64 9.54
CA CYS A 332 0.04 22.81 8.81
C CYS A 332 -0.59 22.38 7.48
N THR A 333 -1.92 22.28 7.47
CA THR A 333 -2.72 22.01 6.26
C THR A 333 -3.26 23.29 5.64
N VAL A 334 -3.59 23.26 4.35
CA VAL A 334 -4.17 24.42 3.65
C VAL A 334 -5.44 24.90 4.36
N TYR A 335 -6.26 23.97 4.86
CA TYR A 335 -7.48 24.32 5.59
C TYR A 335 -7.16 25.09 6.88
N ASN A 336 -6.34 24.54 7.76
CA ASN A 336 -6.03 25.19 9.06
C ASN A 336 -5.33 26.52 8.84
N PHE A 337 -4.42 26.59 7.87
CA PHE A 337 -3.70 27.82 7.52
C PHE A 337 -4.66 28.94 7.08
N LEU A 338 -5.66 28.60 6.26
CA LEU A 338 -6.70 29.54 5.82
C LEU A 338 -7.70 29.86 6.93
N GLU A 339 -8.07 28.88 7.76
CA GLU A 339 -9.00 29.06 8.88
C GLU A 339 -8.47 30.08 9.90
N GLU A 340 -7.22 29.94 10.32
CA GLU A 340 -6.55 30.88 11.23
C GLU A 340 -6.49 32.31 10.70
N ARG A 341 -6.51 32.47 9.36
CA ARG A 341 -6.39 33.75 8.66
C ARG A 341 -7.70 34.26 8.07
N GLY A 342 -8.82 33.55 8.30
CA GLY A 342 -10.15 33.92 7.80
C GLY A 342 -10.33 33.79 6.28
N GLY A 343 -9.55 32.91 5.62
CA GLY A 343 -9.50 32.74 4.16
C GLY A 343 -10.31 31.56 3.60
N LEU A 344 -11.09 30.84 4.41
CA LEU A 344 -11.79 29.61 3.99
C LEU A 344 -12.75 29.82 2.81
N ALA A 345 -13.36 31.00 2.69
CA ALA A 345 -14.29 31.33 1.60
C ALA A 345 -13.65 31.23 0.20
N MET A 346 -12.32 31.24 0.09
CA MET A 346 -11.62 31.01 -1.17
C MET A 346 -11.83 29.59 -1.71
N LEU A 347 -11.95 28.59 -0.83
CA LEU A 347 -12.07 27.19 -1.23
C LEU A 347 -13.41 26.89 -1.94
N GLU A 348 -14.40 27.75 -1.78
CA GLU A 348 -15.71 27.64 -2.44
C GLU A 348 -15.77 28.45 -3.75
N ASP A 349 -14.74 29.23 -4.07
CA ASP A 349 -14.73 30.04 -5.28
C ASP A 349 -14.62 29.15 -6.54
N PRO A 350 -15.52 29.30 -7.53
CA PRO A 350 -15.46 28.52 -8.78
C PRO A 350 -14.12 28.62 -9.54
N LEU A 351 -13.39 29.73 -9.38
CA LEU A 351 -12.07 29.90 -9.99
C LEU A 351 -11.03 28.92 -9.43
N MET A 352 -11.25 28.30 -8.27
CA MET A 352 -10.33 27.29 -7.71
C MET A 352 -10.11 26.11 -8.66
N HIS A 353 -11.15 25.67 -9.37
CA HIS A 353 -11.03 24.63 -10.39
C HIS A 353 -10.05 25.03 -11.49
N THR A 354 -10.14 26.27 -11.97
CA THR A 354 -9.26 26.77 -13.04
C THR A 354 -7.84 27.06 -12.53
N ALA A 355 -7.72 27.65 -11.34
CA ALA A 355 -6.44 28.04 -10.75
C ALA A 355 -5.56 26.85 -10.35
N THR A 356 -6.17 25.69 -10.08
CA THR A 356 -5.49 24.46 -9.67
C THR A 356 -5.46 23.39 -10.77
N ALA A 357 -6.11 23.60 -11.91
CA ALA A 357 -6.17 22.64 -13.01
C ALA A 357 -4.78 22.25 -13.53
N GLU A 358 -4.56 20.96 -13.78
CA GLU A 358 -3.33 20.48 -14.41
C GLU A 358 -3.30 20.79 -15.91
N ILE A 359 -2.11 21.10 -16.43
CA ILE A 359 -1.92 21.42 -17.84
C ILE A 359 -1.13 20.30 -18.49
N VAL A 360 -1.85 19.37 -19.12
CA VAL A 360 -1.24 18.26 -19.86
C VAL A 360 -0.96 18.70 -21.29
N ALA A 361 0.32 18.78 -21.67
CA ALA A 361 0.73 19.16 -23.02
C ALA A 361 0.46 18.04 -24.04
N GLY A 362 0.88 16.81 -23.76
CA GLY A 362 0.71 15.67 -24.68
C GLY A 362 1.15 16.00 -26.12
N GLU A 363 0.31 15.67 -27.10
CA GLU A 363 0.50 16.02 -28.52
C GLU A 363 -0.19 17.34 -28.91
N ARG A 364 -0.70 18.10 -27.93
CA ARG A 364 -1.48 19.31 -28.20
C ARG A 364 -0.60 20.42 -28.78
N PRO A 365 -1.12 21.24 -29.70
CA PRO A 365 -0.39 22.40 -30.20
C PRO A 365 0.03 23.34 -29.07
N ARG A 366 1.26 23.87 -29.15
CA ARG A 366 1.83 24.78 -28.13
C ARG A 366 0.95 25.99 -27.82
N HIS A 367 0.21 26.51 -28.82
CA HIS A 367 -0.64 27.69 -28.64
C HIS A 367 -1.85 27.43 -27.74
N GLU A 368 -2.42 26.22 -27.75
CA GLU A 368 -3.52 25.85 -26.86
C GLU A 368 -3.03 25.71 -25.41
N VAL A 369 -1.89 25.03 -25.23
CA VAL A 369 -1.23 24.90 -23.92
C VAL A 369 -0.94 26.28 -23.34
N GLN A 370 -0.42 27.22 -24.17
CA GLN A 370 -0.16 28.58 -23.74
C GLN A 370 -1.44 29.36 -23.37
N ARG A 371 -2.56 29.10 -24.06
CA ARG A 371 -3.86 29.69 -23.72
C ARG A 371 -4.33 29.21 -22.34
N ASP A 372 -4.24 27.91 -22.08
CA ASP A 372 -4.66 27.32 -20.82
C ASP A 372 -3.79 27.83 -19.66
N ILE A 373 -2.47 27.96 -19.87
CA ILE A 373 -1.54 28.60 -18.91
C ILE A 373 -2.01 30.03 -18.59
N LYS A 374 -2.32 30.84 -19.60
CA LYS A 374 -2.78 32.23 -19.38
C LYS A 374 -4.11 32.29 -18.62
N VAL A 375 -5.03 31.36 -18.88
CA VAL A 375 -6.31 31.29 -18.17
C VAL A 375 -6.11 30.91 -16.71
N LYS A 376 -5.24 29.93 -16.44
CA LYS A 376 -4.86 29.50 -15.08
C LYS A 376 -4.21 30.62 -14.27
N GLU A 377 -3.24 31.33 -14.85
CA GLU A 377 -2.58 32.46 -14.17
C GLU A 377 -3.53 33.62 -13.88
N LYS A 378 -4.44 33.95 -14.82
CA LYS A 378 -5.48 34.95 -14.57
C LYS A 378 -6.43 34.56 -13.43
N ALA A 379 -6.80 33.28 -13.33
CA ALA A 379 -7.63 32.79 -12.23
C ALA A 379 -6.89 32.92 -10.88
N ARG A 380 -5.59 32.61 -10.83
CA ARG A 380 -4.74 32.78 -9.65
C ARG A 380 -4.65 34.24 -9.20
N GLU A 381 -4.39 35.17 -10.12
CA GLU A 381 -4.36 36.61 -9.84
C GLU A 381 -5.72 37.14 -9.35
N ALA A 382 -6.82 36.65 -9.92
CA ALA A 382 -8.15 37.07 -9.50
C ALA A 382 -8.46 36.60 -8.08
N LEU A 383 -8.12 35.36 -7.74
CA LEU A 383 -8.29 34.81 -6.39
C LEU A 383 -7.41 35.54 -5.37
N SER A 384 -6.13 35.74 -5.66
CA SER A 384 -5.21 36.42 -4.73
C SER A 384 -5.67 37.84 -4.42
N ARG A 385 -6.10 38.61 -5.44
CA ARG A 385 -6.62 39.98 -5.23
C ARG A 385 -7.96 40.01 -4.49
N ARG A 386 -8.83 39.03 -4.71
CA ARG A 386 -10.18 38.97 -4.10
C ARG A 386 -10.13 38.63 -2.62
N TYR A 387 -9.26 37.69 -2.23
CA TYR A 387 -9.24 37.13 -0.88
C TYR A 387 -8.13 37.69 0.01
N ARG A 388 -7.27 38.59 -0.51
CA ARG A 388 -6.25 39.25 0.32
C ARG A 388 -6.90 40.03 1.46
N SER A 389 -6.28 39.95 2.63
CA SER A 389 -6.68 40.69 3.83
C SER A 389 -5.46 41.12 4.63
N ALA A 390 -5.67 41.87 5.72
CA ALA A 390 -4.58 42.21 6.63
C ALA A 390 -3.91 41.00 7.29
N ARG A 391 -4.60 39.84 7.34
CA ARG A 391 -4.10 38.58 7.93
C ARG A 391 -3.70 37.53 6.89
N LEU A 392 -3.94 37.80 5.61
CA LEU A 392 -3.72 36.84 4.52
C LEU A 392 -3.21 37.58 3.28
N SER A 393 -1.91 37.46 3.01
CA SER A 393 -1.26 38.11 1.88
C SER A 393 -1.54 37.41 0.55
N GLU A 394 -1.29 38.11 -0.56
CA GLU A 394 -1.41 37.53 -1.90
C GLU A 394 -0.45 36.33 -2.10
N GLU A 395 0.75 36.41 -1.53
CA GLU A 395 1.74 35.33 -1.60
C GLU A 395 1.28 34.07 -0.84
N GLU A 396 0.69 34.24 0.34
CA GLU A 396 0.12 33.14 1.13
C GLU A 396 -1.08 32.49 0.42
N ILE A 397 -1.93 33.27 -0.25
CA ILE A 397 -3.02 32.74 -1.08
C ILE A 397 -2.48 31.89 -2.22
N LEU A 398 -1.47 32.41 -2.94
CA LEU A 398 -0.82 31.66 -4.01
C LEU A 398 -0.17 30.39 -3.48
N LEU A 399 0.45 30.43 -2.28
CA LEU A 399 1.02 29.25 -1.63
C LEU A 399 -0.05 28.16 -1.38
N CYS A 400 -1.24 28.52 -0.89
CA CYS A 400 -2.35 27.59 -0.73
C CYS A 400 -2.82 27.01 -2.08
N ILE A 401 -2.96 27.85 -3.11
CA ILE A 401 -3.35 27.40 -4.46
C ILE A 401 -2.30 26.46 -5.05
N TYR A 402 -1.02 26.73 -4.86
CA TYR A 402 0.08 25.86 -5.29
C TYR A 402 0.07 24.54 -4.55
N SER A 403 -0.18 24.54 -3.24
CA SER A 403 -0.28 23.30 -2.45
C SER A 403 -1.43 22.39 -2.93
N ILE A 404 -2.57 22.98 -3.30
CA ILE A 404 -3.68 22.22 -3.90
C ILE A 404 -3.33 21.77 -5.33
N SER A 405 -2.62 22.60 -6.10
CA SER A 405 -2.11 22.21 -7.43
C SER A 405 -1.14 21.02 -7.33
N ASP A 406 -0.24 21.01 -6.33
CA ASP A 406 0.69 19.91 -6.09
C ASP A 406 -0.08 18.60 -5.79
N ASN A 407 -1.20 18.66 -5.07
CA ASN A 407 -2.08 17.50 -4.88
C ASN A 407 -2.76 17.06 -6.20
N ASN A 408 -3.17 17.97 -7.07
CA ASN A 408 -3.70 17.60 -8.40
C ASN A 408 -2.62 16.96 -9.28
N SER A 409 -1.39 17.50 -9.25
CA SER A 409 -0.23 16.89 -9.90
C SER A 409 0.02 15.48 -9.36
N TYR A 410 -0.04 15.27 -8.03
CA TYR A 410 0.06 13.94 -7.44
C TYR A 410 -0.99 12.97 -8.03
N LEU A 411 -2.25 13.38 -8.13
CA LEU A 411 -3.31 12.55 -8.70
C LEU A 411 -3.06 12.22 -10.17
N LEU A 412 -2.61 13.19 -10.98
CA LEU A 412 -2.24 12.97 -12.38
C LEU A 412 -1.14 11.91 -12.54
N PHE A 413 -0.14 11.90 -11.66
CA PHE A 413 0.97 10.96 -11.75
C PHE A 413 0.70 9.60 -11.08
N ASN A 414 -0.21 9.52 -10.12
CA ASN A 414 -0.38 8.30 -9.31
C ASN A 414 -1.74 7.61 -9.49
N ARG A 415 -2.81 8.37 -9.72
CA ARG A 415 -4.17 7.84 -9.92
C ARG A 415 -4.48 7.63 -11.40
N ASP A 416 -4.21 8.62 -12.25
CA ASP A 416 -4.61 8.57 -13.67
C ASP A 416 -3.97 7.42 -14.46
N PRO A 417 -2.75 6.94 -14.15
CA PRO A 417 -2.23 5.71 -14.76
C PRO A 417 -3.11 4.48 -14.46
N ILE A 418 -3.78 4.43 -13.31
CA ILE A 418 -4.75 3.37 -12.99
C ILE A 418 -5.98 3.51 -13.89
N ASP A 419 -6.50 4.73 -14.06
CA ASP A 419 -7.62 5.01 -14.99
C ASP A 419 -7.25 4.61 -16.44
N ARG A 420 -6.01 4.89 -16.87
CA ARG A 420 -5.50 4.46 -18.19
C ARG A 420 -5.34 2.95 -18.31
N PHE A 421 -4.87 2.28 -17.26
CA PHE A 421 -4.82 0.81 -17.25
C PHE A 421 -6.23 0.22 -17.37
N ILE A 422 -7.20 0.74 -16.62
CA ILE A 422 -8.61 0.33 -16.70
C ILE A 422 -9.17 0.55 -18.11
N HIS A 423 -8.78 1.64 -18.79
CA HIS A 423 -9.16 1.85 -20.19
C HIS A 423 -8.64 0.75 -21.11
N PHE A 424 -7.36 0.39 -21.02
CA PHE A 424 -6.79 -0.72 -21.78
C PHE A 424 -7.47 -2.04 -21.43
N PHE A 425 -7.75 -2.27 -20.14
CA PHE A 425 -8.44 -3.47 -19.68
C PHE A 425 -9.83 -3.63 -20.33
N HIS A 426 -10.66 -2.58 -20.31
CA HIS A 426 -11.98 -2.61 -20.97
C HIS A 426 -11.90 -2.67 -22.49
N ARG A 427 -10.83 -2.16 -23.10
CA ARG A 427 -10.64 -2.23 -24.55
C ARG A 427 -10.40 -3.67 -25.02
N TYR A 428 -9.63 -4.45 -24.26
CA TYR A 428 -9.18 -5.77 -24.70
C TYR A 428 -9.91 -6.96 -24.07
N PHE A 429 -10.61 -6.75 -22.95
CA PHE A 429 -11.31 -7.82 -22.25
C PHE A 429 -12.79 -7.50 -22.08
N LYS A 430 -13.63 -8.53 -22.21
CA LYS A 430 -15.04 -8.49 -21.87
C LYS A 430 -15.27 -9.40 -20.67
N GLN A 431 -16.37 -9.21 -19.96
CA GLN A 431 -16.67 -10.01 -18.76
C GLN A 431 -17.13 -11.44 -19.11
N ASP A 432 -17.89 -11.58 -20.19
CA ASP A 432 -18.69 -12.76 -20.54
C ASP A 432 -18.10 -13.57 -21.70
N SER A 433 -17.03 -13.08 -22.31
CA SER A 433 -16.48 -13.62 -23.54
C SER A 433 -15.01 -13.26 -23.71
N HIS A 434 -14.26 -14.16 -24.32
CA HIS A 434 -12.85 -13.92 -24.66
C HIS A 434 -12.51 -14.46 -26.03
N GLU A 435 -11.52 -13.84 -26.66
CA GLU A 435 -10.89 -14.39 -27.86
C GLU A 435 -10.09 -15.67 -27.51
N PRO A 436 -9.93 -16.62 -28.44
CA PRO A 436 -9.07 -17.79 -28.23
C PRO A 436 -7.65 -17.38 -27.79
N GLY A 437 -7.15 -18.00 -26.72
CA GLY A 437 -5.83 -17.69 -26.14
C GLY A 437 -5.81 -16.53 -25.12
N TYR A 438 -6.83 -15.67 -25.09
CA TYR A 438 -6.86 -14.46 -24.26
C TYR A 438 -7.83 -14.54 -23.06
N SER A 439 -8.25 -15.75 -22.68
CA SER A 439 -9.01 -15.97 -21.43
C SER A 439 -8.25 -15.40 -20.22
N LEU A 440 -8.94 -14.92 -19.19
CA LEU A 440 -8.29 -14.48 -17.94
C LEU A 440 -8.26 -15.59 -16.89
N ALA A 441 -8.77 -16.78 -17.19
CA ALA A 441 -8.85 -17.85 -16.22
C ALA A 441 -7.46 -18.21 -15.63
N ILE A 442 -7.47 -18.48 -14.33
CA ILE A 442 -6.29 -18.92 -13.55
C ILE A 442 -6.65 -20.16 -12.75
N GLN A 443 -5.66 -21.01 -12.49
CA GLN A 443 -5.84 -22.26 -11.77
C GLN A 443 -4.77 -22.41 -10.68
N GLY A 444 -5.22 -22.61 -9.44
CA GLY A 444 -4.34 -22.83 -8.30
C GLY A 444 -3.41 -24.01 -8.52
N GLY A 445 -2.12 -23.80 -8.24
CA GLY A 445 -1.04 -24.78 -8.46
C GLY A 445 -0.45 -24.77 -9.87
N ARG A 446 -1.01 -24.01 -10.81
CA ARG A 446 -0.47 -23.86 -12.18
C ARG A 446 0.20 -22.50 -12.34
N ASP A 447 1.37 -22.47 -12.95
CA ASP A 447 2.15 -21.24 -13.23
C ASP A 447 2.41 -20.35 -11.99
N GLY A 448 2.34 -20.93 -10.79
CA GLY A 448 2.51 -20.26 -9.50
C GLY A 448 1.25 -19.59 -8.94
N ALA A 449 0.11 -19.68 -9.63
CA ALA A 449 -1.17 -19.17 -9.13
C ALA A 449 -1.61 -19.91 -7.86
N ARG A 450 -2.23 -19.18 -6.93
CA ARG A 450 -2.82 -19.72 -5.71
C ARG A 450 -4.35 -19.72 -5.78
N LEU A 451 -4.91 -18.72 -6.45
CA LEU A 451 -6.34 -18.61 -6.70
C LEU A 451 -6.75 -19.42 -7.93
N THR A 452 -8.00 -19.88 -7.95
CA THR A 452 -8.63 -20.52 -9.11
C THR A 452 -9.85 -19.71 -9.48
N HIS A 453 -9.83 -19.07 -10.65
CA HIS A 453 -10.94 -18.27 -11.16
C HIS A 453 -11.16 -18.61 -12.64
N ASN A 454 -12.42 -18.68 -13.06
CA ASN A 454 -12.75 -18.63 -14.48
C ASN A 454 -12.53 -17.20 -15.02
N HIS A 455 -12.73 -17.02 -16.33
CA HIS A 455 -12.50 -15.74 -16.99
C HIS A 455 -13.31 -14.59 -16.38
N GLU A 456 -14.63 -14.77 -16.24
CA GLU A 456 -15.56 -13.77 -15.72
C GLU A 456 -15.18 -13.35 -14.28
N ARG A 457 -14.90 -14.33 -13.42
CA ARG A 457 -14.50 -14.08 -12.04
C ARG A 457 -13.16 -13.35 -11.95
N GLN A 458 -12.15 -13.75 -12.76
CA GLN A 458 -10.88 -13.03 -12.80
C GLN A 458 -11.06 -11.61 -13.35
N TYR A 459 -11.91 -11.42 -14.36
CA TYR A 459 -12.22 -10.10 -14.91
C TYR A 459 -12.76 -9.16 -13.81
N HIS A 460 -13.76 -9.60 -13.04
CA HIS A 460 -14.32 -8.82 -11.94
C HIS A 460 -13.28 -8.59 -10.83
N TYR A 461 -12.49 -9.62 -10.49
CA TYR A 461 -11.46 -9.53 -9.45
C TYR A 461 -10.35 -8.51 -9.79
N VAL A 462 -9.93 -8.44 -11.05
CA VAL A 462 -8.98 -7.43 -11.54
C VAL A 462 -9.61 -6.04 -11.53
N LEU A 463 -10.79 -5.88 -12.14
CA LEU A 463 -11.46 -4.58 -12.28
C LEU A 463 -11.75 -3.93 -10.92
N GLN A 464 -12.24 -4.71 -9.96
CA GLN A 464 -12.52 -4.20 -8.62
C GLN A 464 -11.26 -3.83 -7.85
N SER A 465 -10.15 -4.56 -8.04
CA SER A 465 -8.87 -4.26 -7.41
C SER A 465 -8.28 -2.97 -7.95
N LEU A 466 -8.29 -2.80 -9.28
CA LEU A 466 -7.88 -1.56 -9.93
C LEU A 466 -8.75 -0.37 -9.50
N THR A 467 -10.07 -0.57 -9.42
CA THR A 467 -11.00 0.48 -8.96
C THR A 467 -10.74 0.86 -7.50
N LEU A 468 -10.47 -0.12 -6.64
CA LEU A 468 -10.11 0.13 -5.25
C LEU A 468 -8.79 0.90 -5.14
N TRP A 469 -7.75 0.47 -5.86
CA TRP A 469 -6.46 1.16 -5.89
C TRP A 469 -6.58 2.59 -6.40
N ARG A 470 -7.47 2.84 -7.36
CA ARG A 470 -7.79 4.17 -7.87
C ARG A 470 -8.43 5.07 -6.80
N GLU A 471 -9.35 4.55 -6.01
CA GLU A 471 -9.97 5.31 -4.91
C GLU A 471 -8.98 5.55 -3.75
N ILE A 472 -8.15 4.56 -3.40
CA ILE A 472 -7.06 4.71 -2.41
C ILE A 472 -6.08 5.81 -2.86
N SER A 473 -5.66 5.79 -4.13
CA SER A 473 -4.77 6.81 -4.69
C SER A 473 -5.40 8.20 -4.69
N THR A 474 -6.73 8.28 -4.82
CA THR A 474 -7.47 9.55 -4.72
C THR A 474 -7.43 10.13 -3.31
N GLU A 475 -7.52 9.27 -2.29
CA GLU A 475 -7.55 9.65 -0.87
C GLU A 475 -6.16 9.59 -0.21
N MET A 476 -5.08 9.43 -0.98
CA MET A 476 -3.75 9.11 -0.43
C MET A 476 -3.26 10.14 0.60
N PHE A 477 -3.45 11.43 0.35
CA PHE A 477 -3.06 12.49 1.31
C PHE A 477 -3.86 12.40 2.62
N LYS A 478 -5.16 12.10 2.51
CA LYS A 478 -6.04 11.88 3.68
C LYS A 478 -5.59 10.65 4.46
N LEU A 479 -5.32 9.54 3.78
CA LEU A 479 -4.84 8.33 4.43
C LEU A 479 -3.52 8.60 5.16
N TRP A 480 -2.53 9.24 4.54
CA TRP A 480 -1.26 9.58 5.19
C TRP A 480 -1.46 10.46 6.43
N TYR A 481 -2.30 11.49 6.32
CA TYR A 481 -2.64 12.35 7.46
C TYR A 481 -3.27 11.54 8.61
N LEU A 482 -4.19 10.63 8.30
CA LEU A 482 -4.87 9.79 9.29
C LEU A 482 -3.93 8.74 9.90
N ALA A 483 -2.97 8.20 9.13
CA ALA A 483 -1.97 7.28 9.66
C ALA A 483 -1.10 7.96 10.71
N GLU A 484 -0.56 9.15 10.42
CA GLU A 484 0.17 9.90 11.43
C GLU A 484 -0.71 10.22 12.64
N SER A 485 -1.96 10.61 12.39
CA SER A 485 -2.91 10.93 13.46
C SER A 485 -3.20 9.73 14.35
N ASP A 486 -3.30 8.52 13.81
CA ASP A 486 -3.45 7.30 14.59
C ASP A 486 -2.15 6.94 15.33
N MET A 487 -1.00 6.99 14.66
CA MET A 487 0.27 6.56 15.23
C MET A 487 0.78 7.48 16.35
N LEU A 488 0.52 8.78 16.26
CA LEU A 488 0.98 9.79 17.21
C LEU A 488 -0.06 10.15 18.27
N ARG A 489 -1.24 9.50 18.27
CA ARG A 489 -2.34 9.79 19.19
C ARG A 489 -1.98 9.42 20.62
N GLU A 490 -2.16 10.37 21.54
CA GLU A 490 -2.07 10.09 22.99
C GLU A 490 -3.06 8.99 23.39
N GLY A 491 -2.57 8.00 24.15
CA GLY A 491 -3.37 6.84 24.57
C GLY A 491 -3.52 5.72 23.53
N ASN A 492 -2.88 5.82 22.35
CA ASN A 492 -2.80 4.72 21.38
C ASN A 492 -1.39 4.12 21.37
N SER A 493 -1.01 3.40 22.42
CA SER A 493 0.32 2.80 22.50
C SER A 493 0.48 1.62 21.53
N TYR A 494 1.72 1.37 21.11
CA TYR A 494 2.07 0.20 20.31
C TYR A 494 2.61 -0.92 21.21
N ARG A 495 2.57 -2.15 20.70
CA ARG A 495 3.27 -3.30 21.27
C ARG A 495 4.40 -3.71 20.34
N LEU A 496 5.59 -3.92 20.88
CA LEU A 496 6.72 -4.43 20.11
C LEU A 496 6.62 -5.96 20.09
N CYS A 497 6.32 -6.53 18.92
CA CYS A 497 6.03 -7.94 18.77
C CYS A 497 6.80 -8.53 17.58
N ASP A 498 7.27 -9.77 17.72
CA ASP A 498 7.70 -10.53 16.55
C ASP A 498 6.45 -10.97 15.78
N THR A 499 6.42 -10.63 14.50
CA THR A 499 5.28 -10.86 13.61
C THR A 499 5.50 -12.06 12.69
N GLY A 500 6.65 -12.74 12.79
CA GLY A 500 7.13 -13.69 11.79
C GLY A 500 7.84 -13.02 10.61
N GLN A 501 7.69 -11.70 10.46
CA GLN A 501 8.42 -10.86 9.51
C GLN A 501 9.52 -10.03 10.21
N GLY A 502 9.86 -10.40 11.45
CA GLY A 502 10.74 -9.65 12.34
C GLY A 502 9.96 -8.85 13.39
N LEU A 503 10.74 -8.10 14.18
CA LEU A 503 10.24 -7.32 15.30
C LEU A 503 9.59 -6.02 14.80
N ASN A 504 8.29 -5.87 15.04
CA ASN A 504 7.50 -4.75 14.55
C ASN A 504 6.72 -4.07 15.67
N ARG A 505 6.51 -2.75 15.51
CA ARG A 505 5.62 -1.95 16.37
C ARG A 505 4.18 -2.15 15.91
N VAL A 506 3.46 -3.06 16.57
CA VAL A 506 2.07 -3.38 16.29
C VAL A 506 1.16 -2.37 17.00
N GLN A 507 0.36 -1.62 16.25
CA GLN A 507 -0.45 -0.51 16.76
C GLN A 507 -1.80 -0.42 16.05
N SER A 508 -2.87 -0.16 16.81
CA SER A 508 -4.20 0.03 16.23
C SER A 508 -4.26 1.30 15.38
N ALA A 509 -4.99 1.27 14.26
CA ALA A 509 -5.19 2.43 13.40
C ALA A 509 -6.68 2.64 13.03
N PRO A 510 -7.51 3.06 14.00
CA PRO A 510 -8.95 3.13 13.85
C PRO A 510 -9.44 4.22 12.88
N GLN A 511 -8.68 5.29 12.64
CA GLN A 511 -9.08 6.32 11.67
C GLN A 511 -8.77 5.85 10.25
N VAL A 512 -7.59 5.29 10.02
CA VAL A 512 -7.24 4.68 8.72
C VAL A 512 -8.19 3.53 8.39
N GLY A 513 -8.46 2.65 9.36
CA GLY A 513 -9.40 1.54 9.19
C GLY A 513 -10.79 2.03 8.77
N ARG A 514 -11.35 3.06 9.45
CA ARG A 514 -12.65 3.63 9.06
C ARG A 514 -12.62 4.27 7.66
N ALA A 515 -11.56 5.00 7.32
CA ALA A 515 -11.43 5.60 5.98
C ALA A 515 -11.37 4.53 4.89
N MET A 516 -10.64 3.43 5.12
CA MET A 516 -10.57 2.30 4.21
C MET A 516 -11.91 1.58 4.05
N GLN A 517 -12.66 1.38 5.13
CA GLN A 517 -14.01 0.81 5.05
C GLN A 517 -14.97 1.70 4.25
N GLN A 518 -14.86 3.03 4.38
CA GLN A 518 -15.63 3.97 3.55
C GLN A 518 -15.25 3.87 2.07
N ILE A 519 -13.96 3.81 1.75
CA ILE A 519 -13.47 3.62 0.38
C ILE A 519 -14.01 2.30 -0.18
N LEU A 520 -13.87 1.21 0.56
CA LEU A 520 -14.32 -0.12 0.14
C LEU A 520 -15.84 -0.15 -0.12
N GLY A 521 -16.65 0.40 0.80
CA GLY A 521 -18.09 0.49 0.63
C GLY A 521 -18.51 1.29 -0.62
N ARG A 522 -17.80 2.40 -0.93
CA ARG A 522 -18.02 3.15 -2.18
C ARG A 522 -17.71 2.30 -3.41
N VAL A 523 -16.60 1.57 -3.41
CA VAL A 523 -16.20 0.71 -4.53
C VAL A 523 -17.19 -0.44 -4.73
N GLN A 524 -17.56 -1.14 -3.65
CA GLN A 524 -18.54 -2.22 -3.68
C GLN A 524 -19.89 -1.74 -4.23
N SER A 525 -20.37 -0.57 -3.78
CA SER A 525 -21.62 0.00 -4.29
C SER A 525 -21.59 0.33 -5.79
N ARG A 526 -20.41 0.61 -6.36
CA ARG A 526 -20.23 0.96 -7.77
C ARG A 526 -20.12 -0.27 -8.68
N ILE A 527 -19.53 -1.36 -8.17
CA ILE A 527 -19.23 -2.57 -8.97
C ILE A 527 -20.36 -3.60 -8.87
N GLY A 528 -21.13 -3.60 -7.78
CA GLY A 528 -22.29 -4.46 -7.59
C GLY A 528 -21.94 -5.85 -7.05
N SER A 529 -21.03 -6.58 -7.71
CA SER A 529 -20.50 -7.86 -7.22
C SER A 529 -19.08 -7.70 -6.66
N TRP A 530 -18.72 -8.52 -5.67
CA TRP A 530 -17.41 -8.49 -5.03
C TRP A 530 -16.78 -9.88 -4.98
N VAL A 531 -15.57 -10.02 -5.51
CA VAL A 531 -14.83 -11.30 -5.52
C VAL A 531 -13.71 -11.29 -4.48
N GLY A 532 -13.57 -12.36 -3.69
CA GLY A 532 -12.54 -12.44 -2.65
C GLY A 532 -12.88 -11.66 -1.39
N SER A 533 -11.93 -11.55 -0.46
CA SER A 533 -12.22 -11.04 0.88
C SER A 533 -12.25 -9.51 0.96
N SER A 534 -13.12 -9.00 1.82
CA SER A 534 -13.22 -7.57 2.17
C SER A 534 -12.33 -7.18 3.35
N VAL A 535 -11.62 -8.15 3.96
CA VAL A 535 -10.76 -7.92 5.13
C VAL A 535 -9.61 -6.99 4.77
N VAL A 536 -9.43 -5.97 5.62
CA VAL A 536 -8.31 -5.03 5.61
C VAL A 536 -7.47 -5.32 6.86
N HIS A 537 -6.24 -5.78 6.67
CA HIS A 537 -5.30 -6.01 7.76
C HIS A 537 -4.69 -4.68 8.20
N LEU A 538 -4.80 -4.38 9.49
CA LEU A 538 -4.33 -3.11 10.04
C LEU A 538 -4.17 -3.17 11.56
N GLY A 539 -2.95 -3.02 12.03
CA GLY A 539 -2.62 -3.15 13.45
C GLY A 539 -2.50 -4.60 13.92
N ASP A 540 -2.09 -5.51 13.05
CA ASP A 540 -1.93 -6.95 13.29
C ASP A 540 -0.58 -7.48 12.75
N HIS A 541 -0.34 -8.79 12.81
CA HIS A 541 0.93 -9.36 12.34
C HIS A 541 1.16 -9.24 10.82
N ASN A 542 0.10 -9.12 10.01
CA ASN A 542 0.19 -8.98 8.55
C ASN A 542 0.49 -7.54 8.14
N VAL A 543 -0.11 -6.58 8.87
CA VAL A 543 0.11 -5.15 8.70
C VAL A 543 0.24 -4.51 10.09
N PRO A 544 1.47 -4.39 10.63
CA PRO A 544 1.70 -4.00 12.03
C PRO A 544 1.12 -2.64 12.43
N ASN A 545 1.14 -1.67 11.53
CA ASN A 545 0.70 -0.32 11.86
C ASN A 545 0.28 0.43 10.57
N ALA A 546 -0.25 1.64 10.76
CA ALA A 546 -0.72 2.47 9.68
C ALA A 546 0.38 2.88 8.69
N LEU A 547 1.64 3.01 9.14
CA LEU A 547 2.76 3.34 8.26
C LEU A 547 3.01 2.22 7.24
N MET A 548 3.09 0.97 7.73
CA MET A 548 3.26 -0.21 6.87
C MET A 548 2.09 -0.38 5.90
N PHE A 549 0.86 -0.09 6.36
CA PHE A 549 -0.32 -0.13 5.51
C PHE A 549 -0.21 0.83 4.33
N ILE A 550 0.06 2.11 4.59
CA ILE A 550 0.04 3.13 3.54
C ILE A 550 1.25 3.03 2.60
N ASP A 551 2.41 2.63 3.12
CA ASP A 551 3.60 2.45 2.28
C ASP A 551 3.38 1.36 1.22
N LYS A 552 2.61 0.29 1.53
CA LYS A 552 2.18 -0.71 0.54
C LYS A 552 1.46 -0.05 -0.63
N TYR A 553 0.43 0.76 -0.39
CA TYR A 553 -0.35 1.38 -1.48
C TYR A 553 0.41 2.48 -2.24
N THR A 554 1.50 2.99 -1.69
CA THR A 554 2.41 3.90 -2.43
C THR A 554 3.12 3.16 -3.59
N GLN A 555 3.15 1.83 -3.59
CA GLN A 555 3.77 1.02 -4.65
C GLN A 555 2.87 0.85 -5.89
N VAL A 556 1.55 0.96 -5.77
CA VAL A 556 0.60 0.81 -6.89
C VAL A 556 1.02 1.61 -8.13
N PRO A 557 1.26 2.93 -8.05
CA PRO A 557 1.68 3.72 -9.20
C PRO A 557 3.06 3.29 -9.74
N ARG A 558 3.96 2.81 -8.89
CA ARG A 558 5.26 2.30 -9.33
C ARG A 558 5.15 1.04 -10.17
N ILE A 559 4.09 0.26 -9.99
CA ILE A 559 3.78 -0.92 -10.81
C ILE A 559 3.07 -0.50 -12.10
N LEU A 560 1.97 0.24 -11.97
CA LEU A 560 1.08 0.51 -13.11
C LEU A 560 1.63 1.58 -14.06
N ASN A 561 2.38 2.58 -13.58
CA ASN A 561 2.93 3.64 -14.42
C ASN A 561 3.87 3.07 -15.49
N PRO A 562 4.87 2.24 -15.16
CA PRO A 562 5.68 1.55 -16.15
C PRO A 562 4.87 0.77 -17.17
N VAL A 563 3.90 -0.04 -16.72
CA VAL A 563 3.12 -0.90 -17.62
C VAL A 563 2.35 -0.05 -18.62
N VAL A 564 1.64 0.98 -18.16
CA VAL A 564 0.91 1.92 -19.04
C VAL A 564 1.85 2.65 -19.99
N SER A 565 3.00 3.10 -19.50
CA SER A 565 3.99 3.80 -20.33
C SER A 565 4.50 2.92 -21.48
N VAL A 566 4.77 1.64 -21.20
CA VAL A 566 5.18 0.66 -22.23
C VAL A 566 4.07 0.46 -23.25
N LEU A 567 2.81 0.31 -22.81
CA LEU A 567 1.66 0.13 -23.70
C LEU A 567 1.43 1.35 -24.61
N GLU A 568 1.66 2.56 -24.10
CA GLU A 568 1.54 3.82 -24.85
C GLU A 568 2.72 4.09 -25.79
N GLU A 569 3.91 3.60 -25.46
CA GLU A 569 5.13 3.81 -26.26
C GLU A 569 5.24 2.83 -27.44
N LEU A 570 4.63 1.65 -27.34
CA LEU A 570 4.63 0.61 -28.39
C LEU A 570 4.35 1.14 -29.82
N PRO A 571 3.31 1.97 -30.08
CA PRO A 571 3.08 2.53 -31.42
C PRO A 571 4.22 3.41 -31.93
N LYS A 572 4.95 4.08 -31.04
CA LYS A 572 6.11 4.91 -31.44
C LYS A 572 7.31 4.02 -31.78
N LEU A 573 7.56 2.97 -30.98
CA LEU A 573 8.58 1.97 -31.30
C LEU A 573 8.30 1.31 -32.66
N TYR A 574 7.03 1.04 -32.96
CA TYR A 574 6.60 0.43 -34.22
C TYR A 574 6.83 1.30 -35.48
N ARG A 575 7.17 2.59 -35.32
CA ARG A 575 7.57 3.46 -36.44
C ARG A 575 8.98 3.16 -36.94
N ASP A 576 9.85 2.57 -36.10
CA ASP A 576 11.17 2.14 -36.52
C ASP A 576 11.07 0.79 -37.28
N PRO A 577 11.63 0.67 -38.50
CA PRO A 577 11.51 -0.54 -39.30
C PRO A 577 12.10 -1.82 -38.65
N ASN A 578 13.19 -1.69 -37.88
CA ASN A 578 13.83 -2.85 -37.24
C ASN A 578 13.01 -3.31 -36.04
N LEU A 579 12.49 -2.36 -35.25
CA LEU A 579 11.63 -2.68 -34.11
C LEU A 579 10.28 -3.22 -34.56
N ARG A 580 9.73 -2.73 -35.68
CA ARG A 580 8.55 -3.28 -36.33
C ARG A 580 8.73 -4.76 -36.64
N ALA A 581 9.80 -5.11 -37.37
CA ALA A 581 10.09 -6.50 -37.74
C ALA A 581 10.20 -7.42 -36.52
N TYR A 582 10.82 -6.94 -35.43
CA TYR A 582 10.86 -7.67 -34.16
C TYR A 582 9.47 -7.86 -33.53
N ILE A 583 8.66 -6.80 -33.46
CA ILE A 583 7.31 -6.84 -32.87
C ILE A 583 6.39 -7.76 -33.67
N ASP A 584 6.43 -7.68 -35.01
CA ASP A 584 5.61 -8.51 -35.89
C ASP A 584 6.01 -9.98 -35.79
N SER A 585 7.30 -10.30 -35.86
CA SER A 585 7.78 -11.69 -35.77
C SER A 585 7.56 -12.33 -34.39
N THR A 586 7.64 -11.55 -33.31
CA THR A 586 7.55 -12.11 -31.94
C THR A 586 6.12 -12.14 -31.42
N PHE A 587 5.31 -11.12 -31.74
CA PHE A 587 3.98 -10.95 -31.15
C PHE A 587 2.86 -10.91 -32.18
N GLY A 588 3.15 -10.72 -33.47
CA GLY A 588 2.12 -10.55 -34.50
C GLY A 588 1.55 -9.13 -34.57
N GLY A 589 2.27 -8.13 -34.03
CA GLY A 589 1.91 -6.71 -34.12
C GLY A 589 1.73 -6.01 -32.77
N VAL A 590 1.43 -4.70 -32.83
CA VAL A 590 1.31 -3.83 -31.64
C VAL A 590 0.18 -4.27 -30.72
N GLU A 591 -1.01 -4.56 -31.27
CA GLU A 591 -2.18 -4.90 -30.46
C GLU A 591 -2.01 -6.26 -29.77
N GLN A 592 -1.41 -7.23 -30.45
CA GLN A 592 -1.10 -8.55 -29.89
C GLN A 592 -0.02 -8.47 -28.82
N CYS A 593 0.99 -7.62 -28.99
CA CYS A 593 1.99 -7.35 -27.96
C CYS A 593 1.34 -6.72 -26.71
N ARG A 594 0.45 -5.74 -26.88
CA ARG A 594 -0.33 -5.15 -25.77
C ARG A 594 -1.17 -6.19 -25.05
N LYS A 595 -1.91 -7.02 -25.79
CA LYS A 595 -2.71 -8.11 -25.22
C LYS A 595 -1.85 -9.13 -24.47
N ALA A 596 -0.67 -9.47 -24.99
CA ALA A 596 0.25 -10.40 -24.32
C ALA A 596 0.71 -9.89 -22.95
N ILE A 597 1.08 -8.60 -22.86
CA ILE A 597 1.45 -7.95 -21.60
C ILE A 597 0.25 -7.91 -20.64
N LEU A 598 -0.91 -7.47 -21.14
CA LEU A 598 -2.10 -7.25 -20.32
C LEU A 598 -2.71 -8.56 -19.80
N VAL A 599 -2.78 -9.62 -20.62
CA VAL A 599 -3.28 -10.93 -20.17
C VAL A 599 -2.37 -11.50 -19.10
N ASP A 600 -1.05 -11.47 -19.28
CA ASP A 600 -0.12 -11.99 -18.29
C ASP A 600 -0.23 -11.20 -16.98
N PHE A 601 -0.30 -9.86 -17.05
CA PHE A 601 -0.51 -9.03 -15.86
C PHE A 601 -1.86 -9.34 -15.17
N CYS A 602 -2.97 -9.37 -15.91
CA CYS A 602 -4.30 -9.58 -15.34
C CYS A 602 -4.46 -10.99 -14.75
N ARG A 603 -3.77 -12.00 -15.28
CA ARG A 603 -3.70 -13.35 -14.69
C ARG A 603 -2.81 -13.33 -13.45
N HIS A 604 -1.55 -12.92 -13.59
CA HIS A 604 -0.50 -13.26 -12.62
C HIS A 604 -0.13 -12.14 -11.64
N ALA A 605 -0.58 -10.90 -11.85
CA ALA A 605 -0.52 -9.85 -10.84
C ALA A 605 -1.70 -9.93 -9.84
N PHE A 606 -2.67 -10.82 -10.09
CA PHE A 606 -3.90 -10.99 -9.31
C PHE A 606 -4.24 -12.47 -9.08
N ASP A 607 -3.22 -13.33 -8.91
CA ASP A 607 -3.39 -14.78 -8.76
C ASP A 607 -3.18 -15.30 -7.33
N GLY A 608 -2.99 -14.40 -6.36
CA GLY A 608 -2.67 -14.74 -4.97
C GLY A 608 -1.26 -15.28 -4.76
N SER A 609 -0.38 -15.24 -5.76
CA SER A 609 1.02 -15.60 -5.59
C SER A 609 1.77 -14.59 -4.69
N GLY A 610 2.88 -15.02 -4.10
CA GLY A 610 3.74 -14.19 -3.22
C GLY A 610 3.43 -14.25 -1.72
N ALA A 611 2.42 -15.01 -1.30
CA ALA A 611 2.07 -15.21 0.10
C ALA A 611 1.91 -16.70 0.47
N ASP A 612 1.86 -16.98 1.78
CA ASP A 612 2.14 -18.31 2.33
C ASP A 612 0.94 -19.28 2.30
N ASN A 613 -0.29 -18.80 2.54
CA ASN A 613 -1.52 -19.61 2.60
C ASN A 613 -2.74 -18.86 2.06
N PHE A 614 -3.90 -19.50 1.84
CA PHE A 614 -5.08 -18.84 1.22
C PHE A 614 -5.59 -17.58 1.95
N PHE A 615 -5.49 -17.56 3.29
CA PHE A 615 -6.02 -16.47 4.13
C PHE A 615 -5.07 -15.26 4.16
N ASP A 616 -3.76 -15.53 4.10
CA ASP A 616 -2.70 -14.52 3.99
C ASP A 616 -2.39 -14.15 2.53
N ALA A 617 -2.81 -14.97 1.55
CA ALA A 617 -2.45 -14.87 0.15
C ALA A 617 -3.61 -14.42 -0.74
N GLY A 618 -3.52 -13.17 -1.19
CA GLY A 618 -4.23 -12.67 -2.37
C GLY A 618 -5.66 -12.22 -2.12
N SER A 619 -6.47 -12.99 -1.42
CA SER A 619 -7.92 -12.71 -1.38
C SER A 619 -8.29 -11.43 -0.62
N CYS A 620 -7.61 -11.15 0.50
CA CYS A 620 -7.80 -9.94 1.31
C CYS A 620 -7.32 -8.68 0.56
N ILE A 621 -7.76 -7.51 1.03
CA ILE A 621 -7.51 -6.23 0.36
C ILE A 621 -6.01 -5.97 0.20
N ASP A 622 -5.23 -6.22 1.25
CA ASP A 622 -3.79 -6.02 1.27
C ASP A 622 -3.03 -7.12 0.50
N GLY A 623 -3.57 -8.34 0.48
CA GLY A 623 -2.97 -9.48 -0.21
C GLY A 623 -2.97 -9.34 -1.74
N ARG A 624 -3.90 -8.56 -2.31
CA ARG A 624 -3.98 -8.29 -3.75
C ARG A 624 -2.71 -7.67 -4.31
N LEU A 625 -2.07 -6.79 -3.54
CA LEU A 625 -0.86 -6.09 -4.00
C LEU A 625 0.38 -6.99 -3.95
N THR A 626 0.40 -7.99 -3.06
CA THR A 626 1.50 -8.96 -2.94
C THR A 626 1.72 -9.71 -4.26
N SER A 627 0.65 -10.12 -4.95
CA SER A 627 0.75 -10.79 -6.24
C SER A 627 1.28 -9.90 -7.35
N ALA A 628 0.88 -8.63 -7.38
CA ALA A 628 1.43 -7.65 -8.32
C ALA A 628 2.93 -7.44 -8.11
N TRP A 629 3.40 -7.51 -6.87
CA TRP A 629 4.83 -7.42 -6.55
C TRP A 629 5.61 -8.68 -6.95
N ASN A 630 5.02 -9.86 -6.75
CA ASN A 630 5.56 -11.10 -7.25
C ASN A 630 5.60 -11.16 -8.79
N TRP A 631 4.66 -10.51 -9.48
CA TRP A 631 4.72 -10.36 -10.93
C TRP A 631 5.90 -9.47 -11.35
N CYS A 632 6.09 -8.34 -10.67
CA CYS A 632 7.19 -7.41 -10.94
C CYS A 632 8.56 -8.09 -10.79
N SER A 633 8.74 -8.92 -9.76
CA SER A 633 10.00 -9.65 -9.52
C SER A 633 10.31 -10.72 -10.58
N LYS A 634 9.34 -11.07 -11.44
CA LYS A 634 9.47 -12.05 -12.51
C LYS A 634 9.54 -11.43 -13.91
N ILE A 635 9.52 -10.10 -14.02
CA ILE A 635 9.42 -9.39 -15.32
C ILE A 635 10.53 -9.78 -16.30
N GLU A 636 11.75 -10.00 -15.81
CA GLU A 636 12.92 -10.45 -16.57
C GLU A 636 12.76 -11.81 -17.23
N LYS A 637 11.85 -12.64 -16.71
CA LYS A 637 11.54 -13.99 -17.23
C LYS A 637 10.41 -13.97 -18.25
N LYS A 638 9.77 -12.80 -18.47
CA LYS A 638 8.61 -12.68 -19.36
C LYS A 638 9.05 -12.46 -20.81
N PRO A 639 8.35 -13.03 -21.80
CA PRO A 639 8.74 -12.94 -23.22
C PRO A 639 8.75 -11.50 -23.75
N TYR A 640 7.99 -10.60 -23.15
CA TYR A 640 7.93 -9.18 -23.49
C TYR A 640 8.90 -8.30 -22.66
N TYR A 641 9.83 -8.89 -21.92
CA TYR A 641 10.83 -8.12 -21.14
C TYR A 641 11.61 -7.11 -22.00
N HIS A 642 12.05 -7.53 -23.20
CA HIS A 642 12.79 -6.65 -24.10
C HIS A 642 11.95 -5.47 -24.60
N VAL A 643 10.64 -5.64 -24.72
CA VAL A 643 9.71 -4.54 -25.06
C VAL A 643 9.72 -3.48 -23.95
N PHE A 644 9.72 -3.89 -22.67
CA PHE A 644 9.88 -2.96 -21.56
C PHE A 644 11.19 -2.17 -21.68
N LYS A 645 12.31 -2.84 -21.95
CA LYS A 645 13.62 -2.19 -22.12
C LYS A 645 13.63 -1.20 -23.28
N LEU A 646 13.06 -1.57 -24.43
CA LEU A 646 12.97 -0.73 -25.63
C LEU A 646 12.10 0.51 -25.40
N ALA A 647 11.04 0.38 -24.60
CA ALA A 647 10.16 1.48 -24.20
C ALA A 647 10.76 2.38 -23.09
N GLY A 648 12.05 2.21 -22.75
CA GLY A 648 12.76 3.07 -21.80
C GLY A 648 12.56 2.69 -20.33
N TRP A 649 11.97 1.52 -20.03
CA TRP A 649 11.82 1.06 -18.65
C TRP A 649 13.17 0.64 -18.03
N VAL A 650 13.43 1.15 -16.82
CA VAL A 650 14.68 0.91 -16.08
C VAL A 650 14.50 0.04 -14.83
N GLY A 651 13.28 -0.12 -14.34
CA GLY A 651 12.97 -0.84 -13.10
C GLY A 651 11.62 -0.38 -12.52
N PHE A 652 11.02 -1.20 -11.65
CA PHE A 652 9.83 -0.80 -10.87
C PHE A 652 10.21 0.02 -9.62
N ASP A 653 11.45 -0.13 -9.13
CA ASP A 653 12.01 0.64 -8.01
C ASP A 653 12.89 1.82 -8.42
N GLY A 654 13.11 1.98 -9.74
CA GLY A 654 14.06 2.93 -10.29
C GLY A 654 13.72 4.39 -9.95
N GLU A 655 14.74 5.17 -9.61
CA GLU A 655 14.61 6.62 -9.61
C GLU A 655 14.22 7.07 -11.02
N VAL A 656 13.00 7.59 -11.17
CA VAL A 656 12.66 8.37 -12.35
C VAL A 656 13.67 9.52 -12.35
N LYS A 657 14.67 9.46 -13.24
CA LYS A 657 15.53 10.61 -13.51
C LYS A 657 14.59 11.72 -13.99
N SER A 658 14.29 12.63 -13.07
CA SER A 658 13.54 13.86 -13.32
C SER A 658 14.27 14.75 -14.30
#